data_AF-A0A1E4S739-F1
#
_entry.id   AF-A0A1E4S739-F1
#
_cell.length_a   1.000
_cell.length_b   1.000
_cell.length_c   1.000
_cell.angle_alpha   90.00
_cell.angle_beta   90.00
_cell.angle_gamma   90.00
#
_symmetry.space_group_name_H-M   'P 1'
#
loop_
_entity.id
_entity.type
_entity.pdbx_description
1 polymer ?
#
loop_
_entity_poly.entity_id
_entity_poly.type
_entity_poly.pdbx_seq_one_letter_code
_entity_poly.pdbx_strand_id
1 'polypeptide(L)'
;MAEVKREELEPVQEDAEMAHSESTQRETDGCGSPHVKPEKRKIDSLEDGDDSGSAANAVKDEVVNGHNGTLAKDKAIIVPAVPPEVHYIPLKTGLCYDVRMRYHAKIFTSYFEYIDPHPEDPRRIYRIYKILAESGLITDPTLSGVDSIGDLMLKIPVREAKAEEILQVHTREHLNFIESTTSMTKEQLMELTEKGDSVYFNHDSYLGAKLSCGGAIEACKAVVEGKVKNALAVVRPPGHHAEPDTPGGFCLFSNVAVAAKNILKNYPESVRKIVVLDWDVHHGNGTQKAFYDDPRVLYISLHRYEAGKYYPGTLAGAADQVGEGAGVGTNVNIPWPVAGMGDADYIYAFNQVVMPICHEFDPDLVIISSGFDAADGDMIGQCHVSPGAYGHMTHMLKSLAKGNLVVVLEGGYNLDSIAVSALAVAKVLVGEPPDSLKTITPKIEAVETIGSVIEIQSKYFKILRPGHSAIDHSVPTGDGNKNFDLQEAIRSQQATDLFTKYNFINLPIFNDRPASETANQILASPGIYDADTIIIAVHDPAEVWAKVDPVSGLINPSGSIIIDSTLKLMEWSKQENFAFIDINIPDPGLSDESFSSSHDVLLYLWDNYIQYFKATKIAFVGLGDSYAGIVHLLGHREVRKIVKASIAVVDRNVLRPIVPLVDEAMTDWFFKNSLIFTSVNHSCWGPDGTESKKPRKKFGRVLKSDTDGVDNILEERFSETTDFILDSFEDYDSSSTH
;
A
#
# COMPACT_ATOMS: atom_id res chain seq x y z
N MET A 1 -7.04 -44.86 8.11
CA MET A 1 -7.97 -45.10 9.25
C MET A 1 -7.77 -43.99 10.26
N ALA A 2 -8.60 -42.96 10.20
CA ALA A 2 -8.91 -41.99 11.26
C ALA A 2 -10.08 -41.16 10.72
N GLU A 3 -11.29 -41.45 11.19
CA GLU A 3 -12.55 -40.82 10.81
C GLU A 3 -12.66 -39.42 11.43
N VAL A 4 -12.99 -38.42 10.61
CA VAL A 4 -13.44 -37.10 11.08
C VAL A 4 -14.95 -37.06 10.97
N LYS A 5 -15.63 -36.97 12.12
CA LYS A 5 -17.08 -36.78 12.24
C LYS A 5 -17.47 -35.40 11.68
N ARG A 6 -18.41 -35.39 10.73
CA ARG A 6 -19.16 -34.21 10.31
C ARG A 6 -20.42 -34.12 11.19
N GLU A 7 -20.61 -32.99 11.86
CA GLU A 7 -21.88 -32.61 12.47
C GLU A 7 -22.72 -31.85 11.43
N GLU A 8 -23.98 -32.28 11.30
CA GLU A 8 -25.00 -31.70 10.43
C GLU A 8 -25.58 -30.43 11.08
N LEU A 9 -25.67 -29.33 10.33
CA LEU A 9 -26.41 -28.13 10.69
C LEU A 9 -27.71 -28.09 9.86
N GLU A 10 -28.86 -28.13 10.55
CA GLU A 10 -30.18 -27.90 9.96
C GLU A 10 -30.39 -26.40 9.64
N PRO A 11 -31.19 -26.06 8.60
CA PRO A 11 -31.43 -24.68 8.20
C PRO A 11 -32.55 -24.02 9.02
N VAL A 12 -32.29 -22.81 9.50
CA VAL A 12 -33.28 -21.92 10.13
C VAL A 12 -34.08 -21.21 9.04
N GLN A 13 -35.40 -21.27 9.16
CA GLN A 13 -36.39 -20.58 8.32
C GLN A 13 -36.34 -19.06 8.54
N GLU A 14 -36.22 -18.28 7.47
CA GLU A 14 -36.48 -16.83 7.48
C GLU A 14 -37.96 -16.58 7.13
N ASP A 15 -38.70 -16.03 8.08
CA ASP A 15 -40.03 -15.48 7.87
C ASP A 15 -39.93 -14.08 7.26
N ALA A 16 -40.61 -13.91 6.13
CA ALA A 16 -40.82 -12.65 5.44
C ALA A 16 -42.09 -11.96 5.96
N GLU A 17 -41.99 -10.72 6.44
CA GLU A 17 -43.15 -9.83 6.58
C GLU A 17 -43.00 -8.59 5.69
N MET A 18 -43.81 -8.56 4.64
CA MET A 18 -44.21 -7.36 3.90
C MET A 18 -45.27 -6.60 4.70
N ALA A 19 -45.15 -5.28 4.78
CA ALA A 19 -46.29 -4.40 5.03
C ALA A 19 -46.29 -3.18 4.10
N HIS A 20 -47.40 -3.05 3.40
CA HIS A 20 -47.76 -2.03 2.42
C HIS A 20 -48.21 -0.71 3.09
N SER A 21 -47.93 0.39 2.37
CA SER A 21 -48.69 1.64 2.19
C SER A 21 -49.76 2.09 3.22
N GLU A 22 -49.74 3.39 3.57
CA GLU A 22 -50.80 4.33 3.16
C GLU A 22 -50.48 5.80 3.46
N SER A 23 -51.03 6.66 2.60
CA SER A 23 -50.91 8.12 2.50
C SER A 23 -52.13 8.84 3.09
N THR A 24 -51.99 10.07 3.61
CA THR A 24 -52.93 11.23 3.46
C THR A 24 -52.38 12.47 4.21
N GLN A 25 -52.12 13.62 3.54
CA GLN A 25 -52.90 14.89 3.49
C GLN A 25 -53.14 15.58 4.86
N ARG A 26 -53.12 16.89 5.12
CA ARG A 26 -52.96 18.24 4.47
C ARG A 26 -52.89 19.26 5.65
N GLU A 27 -52.21 20.41 5.58
CA GLU A 27 -52.75 21.81 5.50
C GLU A 27 -51.57 22.81 5.72
N THR A 28 -51.21 23.69 4.77
CA THR A 28 -51.51 25.17 4.64
C THR A 28 -50.99 26.04 5.81
N ASP A 29 -50.26 27.16 5.67
CA ASP A 29 -50.34 28.34 4.77
C ASP A 29 -49.03 29.17 4.78
N GLY A 30 -48.83 30.09 3.80
CA GLY A 30 -48.05 31.32 4.04
C GLY A 30 -47.18 31.97 2.94
N CYS A 31 -47.76 32.32 1.79
CA CYS A 31 -47.54 33.51 0.93
C CYS A 31 -46.18 34.27 0.81
N GLY A 32 -45.73 34.51 -0.44
CA GLY A 32 -45.18 35.83 -0.84
C GLY A 32 -44.04 35.88 -1.88
N SER A 33 -44.37 35.86 -3.18
CA SER A 33 -43.50 36.34 -4.29
C SER A 33 -43.85 37.81 -4.67
N PRO A 34 -43.12 38.51 -5.57
CA PRO A 34 -43.36 38.33 -7.02
C PRO A 34 -42.15 38.52 -7.98
N HIS A 35 -42.30 37.89 -9.14
CA HIS A 35 -41.60 38.06 -10.42
C HIS A 35 -41.77 39.46 -11.05
N VAL A 36 -40.87 39.84 -11.99
CA VAL A 36 -41.16 40.23 -13.40
C VAL A 36 -39.89 40.13 -14.29
N LYS A 37 -40.04 39.62 -15.53
CA LYS A 37 -39.18 39.69 -16.76
C LYS A 37 -40.08 40.29 -17.89
N PRO A 38 -39.65 40.47 -19.16
CA PRO A 38 -38.41 40.97 -19.79
C PRO A 38 -38.71 41.97 -20.97
N GLU A 39 -37.71 42.49 -21.70
CA GLU A 39 -37.94 43.00 -23.08
C GLU A 39 -36.70 42.99 -24.00
N LYS A 40 -36.94 42.84 -25.31
CA LYS A 40 -35.99 42.75 -26.46
C LYS A 40 -36.18 43.95 -27.42
N ARG A 41 -35.12 44.33 -28.17
CA ARG A 41 -35.10 44.76 -29.61
C ARG A 41 -33.64 45.11 -30.02
N LYS A 42 -33.02 44.47 -31.03
CA LYS A 42 -32.85 44.83 -32.48
C LYS A 42 -32.30 46.24 -32.73
N ILE A 43 -31.46 46.60 -33.71
CA ILE A 43 -30.64 46.07 -34.84
C ILE A 43 -29.80 47.31 -35.27
N ASP A 44 -28.58 47.18 -35.81
CA ASP A 44 -28.16 47.89 -37.03
C ASP A 44 -26.78 47.45 -37.55
N SER A 45 -26.72 47.42 -38.87
CA SER A 45 -25.75 46.86 -39.83
C SER A 45 -24.80 47.91 -40.41
N LEU A 46 -23.76 47.45 -41.13
CA LEU A 46 -23.06 47.99 -42.34
C LEU A 46 -21.60 47.46 -42.30
N GLU A 47 -21.15 46.51 -43.14
CA GLU A 47 -20.71 46.62 -44.57
C GLU A 47 -19.68 47.76 -44.76
N ASP A 48 -18.51 47.67 -45.42
CA ASP A 48 -17.87 46.72 -46.35
C ASP A 48 -16.39 47.15 -46.55
N GLY A 49 -15.55 46.29 -47.14
CA GLY A 49 -14.58 46.74 -48.17
C GLY A 49 -13.06 46.66 -47.91
N ASP A 50 -12.47 45.48 -48.13
CA ASP A 50 -11.40 45.14 -49.09
C ASP A 50 -10.20 46.08 -49.43
N ASP A 51 -9.00 45.49 -49.29
CA ASP A 51 -7.97 45.25 -50.35
C ASP A 51 -6.54 45.88 -50.26
N SER A 52 -5.57 44.97 -50.40
CA SER A 52 -4.23 45.04 -51.01
C SER A 52 -3.07 45.91 -50.46
N GLY A 53 -1.95 45.22 -50.16
CA GLY A 53 -0.75 45.35 -51.00
C GLY A 53 0.47 46.20 -50.58
N SER A 54 1.50 45.52 -50.06
CA SER A 54 2.91 45.61 -50.51
C SER A 54 3.84 46.80 -50.13
N ALA A 55 4.78 46.47 -49.23
CA ALA A 55 6.26 46.52 -49.39
C ALA A 55 7.12 47.80 -49.17
N ALA A 56 8.15 47.59 -48.33
CA ALA A 56 9.58 47.95 -48.50
C ALA A 56 10.21 49.14 -47.72
N ASN A 57 11.07 48.74 -46.76
CA ASN A 57 12.48 49.15 -46.51
C ASN A 57 12.90 50.52 -45.92
N ALA A 58 13.91 50.39 -45.03
CA ALA A 58 15.07 51.26 -44.76
C ALA A 58 15.09 52.17 -43.50
N VAL A 59 15.60 51.61 -42.39
CA VAL A 59 16.89 51.91 -41.72
C VAL A 59 17.45 53.36 -41.68
N LYS A 60 17.66 53.86 -40.43
CA LYS A 60 18.80 54.63 -39.82
C LYS A 60 18.55 56.02 -39.18
N ASP A 61 18.97 56.10 -37.89
CA ASP A 61 19.73 57.13 -37.12
C ASP A 61 19.31 58.61 -37.20
N GLU A 62 19.37 59.50 -36.20
CA GLU A 62 19.74 59.57 -34.77
C GLU A 62 19.37 61.02 -34.31
N VAL A 63 19.45 61.30 -32.99
CA VAL A 63 19.75 62.62 -32.35
C VAL A 63 18.63 63.43 -31.63
N VAL A 64 18.52 63.16 -30.31
CA VAL A 64 18.66 64.06 -29.11
C VAL A 64 17.64 65.17 -28.72
N ASN A 65 17.10 64.95 -27.50
CA ASN A 65 16.66 65.81 -26.36
C ASN A 65 15.44 66.75 -26.39
N GLY A 66 14.55 66.53 -25.38
CA GLY A 66 13.64 67.54 -24.82
C GLY A 66 12.57 67.03 -23.83
N HIS A 67 12.92 66.88 -22.55
CA HIS A 67 12.13 66.87 -21.30
C HIS A 67 10.57 66.89 -21.34
N ASN A 68 9.92 65.86 -20.77
CA ASN A 68 9.23 65.88 -19.46
C ASN A 68 8.42 64.59 -19.22
N GLY A 69 8.31 64.19 -17.95
CA GLY A 69 7.96 62.84 -17.51
C GLY A 69 6.53 62.37 -17.77
N THR A 70 6.42 61.08 -18.06
CA THR A 70 5.35 60.18 -17.58
C THR A 70 5.71 58.72 -17.95
N LEU A 71 5.80 57.87 -16.92
CA LEU A 71 5.75 56.39 -16.91
C LEU A 71 6.05 55.67 -18.24
N ALA A 72 7.28 55.19 -18.39
CA ALA A 72 7.66 54.30 -19.48
C ALA A 72 6.93 52.95 -19.32
N LYS A 73 5.99 52.67 -20.24
CA LYS A 73 5.46 51.33 -20.45
C LYS A 73 6.62 50.43 -20.90
N ASP A 74 6.88 49.38 -20.13
CA ASP A 74 7.73 48.27 -20.57
C ASP A 74 7.28 47.83 -21.97
N LYS A 75 8.17 47.99 -22.96
CA LYS A 75 7.96 47.39 -24.27
C LYS A 75 7.99 45.89 -24.05
N ALA A 76 6.80 45.28 -24.05
CA ALA A 76 6.64 43.84 -24.08
C ALA A 76 7.56 43.28 -25.17
N ILE A 77 8.47 42.38 -24.79
CA ILE A 77 9.21 41.57 -25.74
C ILE A 77 8.13 40.75 -26.48
N ILE A 78 7.74 41.19 -27.67
CA ILE A 78 6.86 40.41 -28.54
C ILE A 78 7.74 39.29 -29.09
N VAL A 79 7.82 38.19 -28.34
CA VAL A 79 8.25 36.91 -28.90
C VAL A 79 7.28 36.64 -30.05
N PRO A 80 7.76 36.45 -31.30
CA PRO A 80 6.86 36.07 -32.38
C PRO A 80 6.10 34.84 -31.92
N ALA A 81 4.77 34.85 -32.04
CA ALA A 81 3.95 33.69 -31.73
C ALA A 81 4.40 32.57 -32.67
N VAL A 82 5.29 31.71 -32.18
CA VAL A 82 5.55 30.42 -32.81
C VAL A 82 4.27 29.65 -32.55
N PRO A 83 3.45 29.35 -33.58
CA PRO A 83 2.33 28.45 -33.37
C PRO A 83 2.91 27.18 -32.74
N PRO A 84 2.38 26.71 -31.60
CA PRO A 84 2.89 25.49 -31.02
C PRO A 84 2.83 24.40 -32.09
N GLU A 85 3.90 23.62 -32.27
CA GLU A 85 3.85 22.38 -33.03
C GLU A 85 3.00 21.38 -32.25
N VAL A 86 1.68 21.58 -32.27
CA VAL A 86 0.73 20.69 -31.63
C VAL A 86 0.58 19.49 -32.54
N HIS A 87 1.26 18.38 -32.22
CA HIS A 87 0.96 17.08 -32.80
C HIS A 87 -0.37 16.53 -32.22
N TYR A 88 -1.49 17.21 -32.44
CA TYR A 88 -2.80 16.59 -32.22
C TYR A 88 -3.15 15.79 -33.47
N ILE A 89 -2.72 14.53 -33.51
CA ILE A 89 -3.28 13.59 -34.48
C ILE A 89 -4.56 13.04 -33.83
N PRO A 90 -5.75 13.20 -34.43
CA PRO A 90 -7.00 12.62 -33.93
C PRO A 90 -7.00 11.11 -34.23
N LEU A 91 -5.99 10.39 -33.74
CA LEU A 91 -5.93 8.96 -33.84
C LEU A 91 -6.94 8.35 -32.87
N LYS A 92 -7.64 7.32 -33.35
CA LYS A 92 -8.54 6.48 -32.54
C LYS A 92 -7.74 5.66 -31.53
N THR A 93 -8.42 5.15 -30.51
CA THR A 93 -7.87 4.11 -29.62
C THR A 93 -7.96 2.74 -30.30
N GLY A 94 -6.88 1.97 -30.27
CA GLY A 94 -6.87 0.60 -30.78
C GLY A 94 -7.62 -0.38 -29.89
N LEU A 95 -8.32 -1.35 -30.47
CA LEU A 95 -8.95 -2.47 -29.76
C LEU A 95 -8.51 -3.81 -30.37
N CYS A 96 -7.78 -4.63 -29.62
CA CYS A 96 -7.54 -6.04 -29.97
C CYS A 96 -8.56 -6.91 -29.24
N TYR A 97 -9.35 -7.68 -29.99
CA TYR A 97 -10.28 -8.68 -29.45
C TYR A 97 -10.50 -9.79 -30.48
N ASP A 98 -10.42 -11.05 -30.05
CA ASP A 98 -10.75 -12.22 -30.87
C ASP A 98 -11.54 -13.25 -30.08
N VAL A 99 -12.70 -13.63 -30.60
CA VAL A 99 -13.61 -14.60 -29.96
C VAL A 99 -12.98 -15.98 -29.78
N ARG A 100 -12.01 -16.36 -30.62
CA ARG A 100 -11.35 -17.67 -30.58
C ARG A 100 -10.52 -17.87 -29.31
N MET A 101 -10.07 -16.79 -28.67
CA MET A 101 -9.41 -16.85 -27.37
C MET A 101 -10.31 -17.47 -26.29
N ARG A 102 -11.64 -17.49 -26.49
CA ARG A 102 -12.63 -18.11 -25.59
C ARG A 102 -12.64 -19.65 -25.63
N TYR A 103 -11.99 -20.27 -26.63
CA TYR A 103 -11.95 -21.73 -26.74
C TYR A 103 -11.01 -22.38 -25.73
N HIS A 104 -10.00 -21.65 -25.24
CA HIS A 104 -9.22 -22.08 -24.07
C HIS A 104 -10.10 -22.03 -22.81
N ALA A 105 -10.45 -23.18 -22.23
CA ALA A 105 -11.32 -23.26 -21.06
C ALA A 105 -11.01 -24.52 -20.26
N LYS A 106 -11.22 -24.47 -18.94
CA LYS A 106 -11.03 -25.63 -18.08
C LYS A 106 -11.92 -26.78 -18.57
N ILE A 107 -11.34 -27.97 -18.67
CA ILE A 107 -12.09 -29.18 -19.00
C ILE A 107 -12.98 -29.52 -17.80
N PHE A 108 -14.30 -29.43 -17.96
CA PHE A 108 -15.25 -29.76 -16.89
C PHE A 108 -15.23 -31.27 -16.59
N THR A 109 -15.10 -31.58 -15.29
CA THR A 109 -15.08 -32.96 -14.77
C THR A 109 -16.35 -33.34 -14.04
N SER A 110 -17.16 -32.35 -13.64
CA SER A 110 -18.43 -32.57 -12.96
C SER A 110 -19.47 -31.50 -13.31
N TYR A 111 -20.74 -31.79 -13.01
CA TYR A 111 -21.82 -30.81 -13.13
C TYR A 111 -21.68 -29.64 -12.13
N PHE A 112 -21.01 -29.85 -11.00
CA PHE A 112 -20.78 -28.78 -10.01
C PHE A 112 -19.84 -27.71 -10.56
N GLU A 113 -18.76 -28.10 -11.26
CA GLU A 113 -17.86 -27.16 -11.94
C GLU A 113 -18.51 -26.40 -13.10
N TYR A 114 -19.67 -26.86 -13.59
CA TYR A 114 -20.46 -26.13 -14.57
C TYR A 114 -21.30 -25.02 -13.93
N ILE A 115 -21.73 -25.21 -12.68
CA ILE A 115 -22.51 -24.24 -11.90
C ILE A 115 -21.60 -23.22 -11.23
N ASP A 116 -20.45 -23.67 -10.73
CA ASP A 116 -19.39 -22.85 -10.15
C ASP A 116 -18.13 -22.93 -11.04
N PRO A 117 -18.10 -22.14 -12.12
CA PRO A 117 -17.03 -22.22 -13.11
C PRO A 117 -15.71 -21.69 -12.55
N HIS A 118 -14.62 -22.25 -13.08
CA HIS A 118 -13.27 -21.81 -12.76
C HIS A 118 -13.13 -20.27 -12.94
N PRO A 119 -12.44 -19.57 -12.02
CA PRO A 119 -12.42 -18.10 -11.99
C PRO A 119 -11.88 -17.47 -13.28
N GLU A 120 -10.87 -18.07 -13.91
CA GLU A 120 -10.46 -17.67 -15.26
C GLU A 120 -11.47 -18.22 -16.31
N ASP A 121 -12.52 -17.42 -16.52
CA ASP A 121 -13.69 -17.75 -17.34
C ASP A 121 -13.59 -17.16 -18.78
N PRO A 122 -13.88 -17.94 -19.84
CA PRO A 122 -13.99 -17.42 -21.22
C PRO A 122 -14.92 -16.21 -21.43
N ARG A 123 -15.87 -15.98 -20.53
CA ARG A 123 -16.79 -14.85 -20.55
C ARG A 123 -16.11 -13.53 -20.14
N ARG A 124 -14.95 -13.54 -19.48
CA ARG A 124 -14.23 -12.33 -19.03
C ARG A 124 -14.02 -11.33 -20.18
N ILE A 125 -13.36 -11.77 -21.26
CA ILE A 125 -13.11 -10.92 -22.44
C ILE A 125 -14.40 -10.53 -23.18
N TYR A 126 -15.42 -11.39 -23.14
CA TYR A 126 -16.71 -11.10 -23.77
C TYR A 126 -17.49 -10.02 -23.00
N ARG A 127 -17.47 -10.05 -21.66
CA ARG A 127 -18.15 -9.05 -20.83
C ARG A 127 -17.54 -7.66 -21.02
N ILE A 128 -16.21 -7.56 -21.15
CA ILE A 128 -15.52 -6.32 -21.52
C ILE A 128 -15.96 -5.86 -22.92
N TYR A 129 -15.87 -6.72 -23.94
CA TYR A 129 -16.28 -6.35 -25.29
C TYR A 129 -17.74 -5.87 -25.34
N LYS A 130 -18.65 -6.57 -24.64
CA LYS A 130 -20.07 -6.23 -24.57
C LYS A 130 -20.32 -4.88 -23.91
N ILE A 131 -19.70 -4.59 -22.76
CA ILE A 131 -19.94 -3.33 -22.06
C ILE A 131 -19.38 -2.13 -22.84
N LEU A 132 -18.29 -2.30 -23.59
CA LEU A 132 -17.79 -1.27 -24.51
C LEU A 132 -18.80 -0.96 -25.61
N ALA A 133 -19.48 -1.99 -26.16
CA ALA A 133 -20.53 -1.82 -27.16
C ALA A 133 -21.79 -1.18 -26.57
N GLU A 134 -22.23 -1.64 -25.40
CA GLU A 134 -23.41 -1.09 -24.68
C GLU A 134 -23.20 0.37 -24.27
N SER A 135 -21.95 0.78 -24.01
CA SER A 135 -21.58 2.16 -23.66
C SER A 135 -21.30 3.04 -24.88
N GLY A 136 -21.44 2.51 -26.11
CA GLY A 136 -21.26 3.27 -27.34
C GLY A 136 -19.80 3.60 -27.71
N LEU A 137 -18.81 3.00 -27.06
CA LEU A 137 -17.40 3.16 -27.42
C LEU A 137 -17.08 2.40 -28.72
N ILE A 138 -17.77 1.28 -28.94
CA ILE A 138 -17.69 0.48 -30.17
C ILE A 138 -19.07 0.12 -30.70
N THR A 139 -19.13 -0.18 -31.99
CA THR A 139 -20.27 -0.85 -32.62
C THR A 139 -19.88 -2.31 -32.89
N ASP A 140 -20.72 -3.27 -32.49
CA ASP A 140 -20.47 -4.68 -32.77
C ASP A 140 -20.68 -4.97 -34.27
N PRO A 141 -19.64 -5.40 -35.02
CA PRO A 141 -19.77 -5.74 -36.44
C PRO A 141 -20.77 -6.86 -36.69
N THR A 142 -20.95 -7.79 -35.73
CA THR A 142 -21.88 -8.92 -35.87
C THR A 142 -23.34 -8.48 -35.83
N LEU A 143 -23.62 -7.34 -35.18
CA LEU A 143 -24.96 -6.77 -35.08
C LEU A 143 -25.20 -5.68 -36.14
N SER A 144 -24.17 -4.92 -36.50
CA SER A 144 -24.27 -3.80 -37.44
C SER A 144 -24.07 -4.18 -38.91
N GLY A 145 -23.41 -5.29 -39.19
CA GLY A 145 -23.08 -5.72 -40.55
C GLY A 145 -21.98 -4.89 -41.23
N VAL A 146 -21.27 -4.04 -40.49
CA VAL A 146 -20.18 -3.18 -40.99
C VAL A 146 -18.87 -3.58 -40.27
N ASP A 147 -17.77 -3.70 -41.02
CA ASP A 147 -16.46 -4.10 -40.47
C ASP A 147 -15.83 -3.05 -39.53
N SER A 148 -16.28 -1.79 -39.63
CA SER A 148 -15.86 -0.70 -38.76
C SER A 148 -16.51 -0.81 -37.38
N ILE A 149 -15.72 -0.62 -36.32
CA ILE A 149 -16.20 -0.67 -34.93
C ILE A 149 -16.56 0.70 -34.36
N GLY A 150 -16.66 1.76 -35.18
CA GLY A 150 -17.09 3.10 -34.76
C GLY A 150 -16.01 4.19 -34.88
N ASP A 151 -16.31 5.38 -34.34
CA ASP A 151 -15.50 6.58 -34.52
C ASP A 151 -14.44 6.80 -33.44
N LEU A 152 -14.62 6.21 -32.26
CA LEU A 152 -13.71 6.39 -31.12
C LEU A 152 -12.57 5.34 -31.11
N MET A 153 -12.89 4.11 -31.52
CA MET A 153 -11.93 3.00 -31.51
C MET A 153 -11.69 2.40 -32.91
N LEU A 154 -10.51 1.82 -33.10
CA LEU A 154 -10.10 1.11 -34.31
C LEU A 154 -9.81 -0.35 -33.98
N LYS A 155 -10.43 -1.28 -34.70
CA LYS A 155 -10.15 -2.72 -34.55
C LYS A 155 -8.75 -3.03 -35.04
N ILE A 156 -7.92 -3.60 -34.17
CA ILE A 156 -6.60 -4.13 -34.51
C ILE A 156 -6.77 -5.64 -34.74
N PRO A 157 -6.45 -6.16 -35.95
CA PRO A 157 -6.54 -7.59 -36.22
C PRO A 157 -5.59 -8.39 -35.33
N VAL A 158 -6.12 -9.40 -34.65
CA VAL A 158 -5.32 -10.35 -33.88
C VAL A 158 -4.71 -11.37 -34.83
N ARG A 159 -3.43 -11.70 -34.60
CA ARG A 159 -2.74 -12.81 -35.26
C ARG A 159 -2.16 -13.76 -34.22
N GLU A 160 -1.76 -14.93 -34.68
CA GLU A 160 -0.95 -15.84 -33.90
C GLU A 160 0.49 -15.29 -33.73
N ALA A 161 1.01 -15.34 -32.50
CA ALA A 161 2.43 -15.11 -32.23
C ALA A 161 3.28 -16.18 -32.92
N LYS A 162 4.38 -15.77 -33.52
CA LYS A 162 5.32 -16.69 -34.16
C LYS A 162 6.24 -17.31 -33.11
N ALA A 163 6.75 -18.51 -33.39
CA ALA A 163 7.72 -19.18 -32.51
C ALA A 163 8.95 -18.30 -32.23
N GLU A 164 9.49 -17.60 -33.24
CA GLU A 164 10.64 -16.68 -33.09
C GLU A 164 10.37 -15.46 -32.19
N GLU A 165 9.10 -15.13 -31.96
CA GLU A 165 8.69 -14.05 -31.06
C GLU A 165 8.60 -14.59 -29.64
N ILE A 166 7.92 -15.72 -29.45
CA ILE A 166 7.77 -16.41 -28.16
C ILE A 166 9.14 -16.77 -27.57
N LEU A 167 10.06 -17.25 -28.40
CA LEU A 167 11.43 -17.65 -28.01
C LEU A 167 12.33 -16.48 -27.60
N GLN A 168 11.86 -15.22 -27.66
CA GLN A 168 12.60 -14.09 -27.08
C GLN A 168 12.47 -14.02 -25.56
N VAL A 169 11.49 -14.70 -24.99
CA VAL A 169 11.26 -14.80 -23.54
C VAL A 169 11.30 -16.25 -23.10
N HIS A 170 10.59 -17.12 -23.80
CA HIS A 170 10.43 -18.50 -23.37
C HIS A 170 11.49 -19.44 -23.94
N THR A 171 11.79 -20.49 -23.18
CA THR A 171 12.66 -21.57 -23.62
C THR A 171 12.01 -22.38 -24.74
N ARG A 172 12.83 -23.13 -25.49
CA ARG A 172 12.32 -24.01 -26.54
C ARG A 172 11.48 -25.14 -25.93
N GLU A 173 11.89 -25.62 -24.78
CA GLU A 173 11.24 -26.67 -24.01
C GLU A 173 9.83 -26.23 -23.59
N HIS A 174 9.69 -25.01 -23.06
CA HIS A 174 8.38 -24.44 -22.70
C HIS A 174 7.45 -24.32 -23.91
N LEU A 175 7.94 -23.77 -25.03
CA LEU A 175 7.15 -23.68 -26.26
C LEU A 175 6.68 -25.05 -26.75
N ASN A 176 7.59 -26.02 -26.80
CA ASN A 176 7.26 -27.39 -27.22
C ASN A 176 6.26 -28.05 -26.27
N PHE A 177 6.36 -27.78 -24.95
CA PHE A 177 5.41 -28.27 -23.96
C PHE A 177 4.01 -27.75 -24.23
N ILE A 178 3.83 -26.43 -24.38
CA ILE A 178 2.51 -25.84 -24.67
C ILE A 178 1.98 -26.33 -26.04
N GLU A 179 2.83 -26.46 -27.06
CA GLU A 179 2.42 -26.99 -28.36
C GLU A 179 1.91 -28.45 -28.28
N SER A 180 2.54 -29.26 -27.41
CA SER A 180 2.17 -30.67 -27.26
C SER A 180 0.75 -30.88 -26.72
N THR A 181 0.16 -29.89 -26.02
CA THR A 181 -1.21 -29.97 -25.48
C THR A 181 -2.27 -30.18 -26.57
N THR A 182 -1.96 -29.81 -27.82
CA THR A 182 -2.85 -30.01 -28.98
C THR A 182 -3.07 -31.48 -29.35
N SER A 183 -2.14 -32.36 -28.94
CA SER A 183 -2.10 -33.78 -29.32
C SER A 183 -2.29 -34.75 -28.16
N MET A 184 -2.40 -34.24 -26.93
CA MET A 184 -2.58 -35.03 -25.71
C MET A 184 -4.00 -35.57 -25.58
N THR A 185 -4.16 -36.69 -24.87
CA THR A 185 -5.50 -37.17 -24.51
C THR A 185 -6.11 -36.29 -23.41
N LYS A 186 -7.43 -36.38 -23.24
CA LYS A 186 -8.14 -35.64 -22.18
C LYS A 186 -7.58 -35.96 -20.79
N GLU A 187 -7.27 -37.22 -20.53
CA GLU A 187 -6.73 -37.69 -19.25
C GLU A 187 -5.35 -37.08 -18.98
N GLN A 188 -4.49 -36.99 -20.00
CA GLN A 188 -3.17 -36.35 -19.88
C GLN A 188 -3.30 -34.85 -19.59
N LEU A 189 -4.22 -34.16 -20.26
CA LEU A 189 -4.46 -32.72 -20.04
C LEU A 189 -5.01 -32.43 -18.63
N MET A 190 -5.88 -33.31 -18.12
CA MET A 190 -6.37 -33.24 -16.75
C MET A 190 -5.25 -33.48 -15.73
N GLU A 191 -4.41 -34.50 -15.94
CA GLU A 191 -3.26 -34.77 -15.07
C GLU A 191 -2.27 -33.59 -15.04
N LEU A 192 -2.01 -32.95 -16.18
CA LEU A 192 -1.18 -31.74 -16.24
C LEU A 192 -1.82 -30.55 -15.52
N THR A 193 -3.14 -30.39 -15.64
CA THR A 193 -3.90 -29.35 -14.94
C THR A 193 -3.83 -29.53 -13.42
N GLU A 194 -3.97 -30.76 -12.93
CA GLU A 194 -3.90 -31.07 -11.49
C GLU A 194 -2.49 -30.88 -10.90
N LYS A 195 -1.45 -31.12 -11.70
CA LYS A 195 -0.05 -30.96 -11.28
C LYS A 195 0.48 -29.53 -11.44
N GLY A 196 -0.17 -28.72 -12.26
CA GLY A 196 0.26 -27.36 -12.57
C GLY A 196 0.01 -26.41 -11.40
N ASP A 197 0.84 -25.37 -11.31
CA ASP A 197 0.61 -24.30 -10.34
C ASP A 197 -0.48 -23.35 -10.85
N SER A 198 -1.70 -23.56 -10.36
CA SER A 198 -2.86 -22.72 -10.67
C SER A 198 -3.04 -22.49 -12.18
N VAL A 199 -2.94 -23.55 -13.00
CA VAL A 199 -3.04 -23.48 -14.46
C VAL A 199 -3.88 -24.64 -14.97
N TYR A 200 -4.52 -24.47 -16.13
CA TYR A 200 -5.29 -25.54 -16.76
C TYR A 200 -5.04 -25.61 -18.26
N PHE A 201 -5.30 -26.78 -18.84
CA PHE A 201 -5.03 -27.05 -20.25
C PHE A 201 -6.21 -27.71 -20.95
N ASN A 202 -6.32 -27.41 -22.24
CA ASN A 202 -7.19 -28.05 -23.22
C ASN A 202 -6.53 -28.03 -24.61
N HIS A 203 -7.16 -28.66 -25.60
CA HIS A 203 -6.60 -28.73 -26.97
C HIS A 203 -6.41 -27.36 -27.63
N ASP A 204 -7.21 -26.36 -27.25
CA ASP A 204 -7.15 -24.99 -27.78
C ASP A 204 -6.19 -24.08 -27.00
N SER A 205 -5.50 -24.59 -25.98
CA SER A 205 -4.64 -23.78 -25.10
C SER A 205 -3.48 -23.13 -25.85
N TYR A 206 -2.82 -23.89 -26.73
CA TYR A 206 -1.75 -23.35 -27.57
C TYR A 206 -2.24 -22.26 -28.53
N LEU A 207 -3.39 -22.48 -29.18
CA LEU A 207 -3.99 -21.49 -30.08
C LEU A 207 -4.38 -20.22 -29.31
N GLY A 208 -5.07 -20.38 -28.17
CA GLY A 208 -5.44 -19.27 -27.31
C GLY A 208 -4.24 -18.46 -26.86
N ALA A 209 -3.18 -19.12 -26.37
CA ALA A 209 -1.95 -18.47 -25.95
C ALA A 209 -1.26 -17.71 -27.08
N LYS A 210 -1.17 -18.30 -28.29
CA LYS A 210 -0.61 -17.63 -29.46
C LYS A 210 -1.42 -16.41 -29.89
N LEU A 211 -2.74 -16.48 -29.85
CA LEU A 211 -3.62 -15.35 -30.19
C LEU A 211 -3.52 -14.24 -29.14
N SER A 212 -3.47 -14.59 -27.85
CA SER A 212 -3.30 -13.63 -26.75
C SER A 212 -1.99 -12.84 -26.90
N CYS A 213 -0.88 -13.57 -27.02
CA CYS A 213 0.45 -13.01 -27.19
C CYS A 213 0.58 -12.20 -28.49
N GLY A 214 0.05 -12.72 -29.60
CA GLY A 214 0.07 -12.02 -30.89
C GLY A 214 -0.81 -10.77 -30.91
N GLY A 215 -1.92 -10.78 -30.17
CA GLY A 215 -2.77 -9.61 -29.96
C GLY A 215 -2.06 -8.49 -29.18
N ALA A 216 -1.30 -8.84 -28.14
CA ALA A 216 -0.48 -7.89 -27.39
C ALA A 216 0.65 -7.29 -28.26
N ILE A 217 1.33 -8.11 -29.07
CA ILE A 217 2.34 -7.64 -30.04
C ILE A 217 1.73 -6.64 -31.03
N GLU A 218 0.60 -6.99 -31.67
CA GLU A 218 -0.03 -6.10 -32.65
C GLU A 218 -0.58 -4.81 -32.04
N ALA A 219 -1.08 -4.85 -30.79
CA ALA A 219 -1.47 -3.65 -30.06
C ALA A 219 -0.28 -2.69 -29.88
N CYS A 220 0.85 -3.20 -29.39
CA CYS A 220 2.06 -2.39 -29.20
C CYS A 220 2.59 -1.86 -30.53
N LYS A 221 2.63 -2.71 -31.56
CA LYS A 221 3.06 -2.33 -32.89
C LYS A 221 2.21 -1.22 -33.48
N ALA A 222 0.88 -1.29 -33.35
CA ALA A 222 -0.02 -0.28 -33.89
C ALA A 222 0.17 1.10 -33.23
N VAL A 223 0.49 1.13 -31.93
CA VAL A 223 0.83 2.37 -31.21
C VAL A 223 2.19 2.91 -31.67
N VAL A 224 3.23 2.07 -31.69
CA VAL A 224 4.60 2.49 -32.09
C VAL A 224 4.66 2.96 -33.55
N GLU A 225 3.87 2.34 -34.44
CA GLU A 225 3.75 2.76 -35.84
C GLU A 225 2.83 3.98 -36.04
N GLY A 226 2.23 4.53 -34.98
CA GLY A 226 1.36 5.70 -35.05
C GLY A 226 0.03 5.45 -35.78
N LYS A 227 -0.44 4.21 -35.86
CA LYS A 227 -1.75 3.85 -36.45
C LYS A 227 -2.90 4.19 -35.51
N VAL A 228 -2.64 4.11 -34.21
CA VAL A 228 -3.57 4.46 -33.11
C VAL A 228 -2.83 5.29 -32.08
N LYS A 229 -3.57 6.07 -31.27
CA LYS A 229 -2.96 6.89 -30.22
C LYS A 229 -2.42 6.04 -29.07
N ASN A 230 -3.23 5.06 -28.68
CA ASN A 230 -3.04 4.11 -27.59
C ASN A 230 -3.90 2.89 -27.91
N ALA A 231 -3.77 1.79 -27.16
CA ALA A 231 -4.53 0.57 -27.43
C ALA A 231 -4.99 -0.16 -26.16
N LEU A 232 -6.12 -0.86 -26.28
CA LEU A 232 -6.62 -1.83 -25.32
C LEU A 232 -6.65 -3.23 -25.96
N ALA A 233 -5.88 -4.16 -25.41
CA ALA A 233 -5.84 -5.55 -25.81
C ALA A 233 -6.65 -6.40 -24.84
N VAL A 234 -7.87 -6.75 -25.25
CA VAL A 234 -8.81 -7.59 -24.49
C VAL A 234 -8.51 -9.05 -24.84
N VAL A 235 -7.49 -9.59 -24.18
CA VAL A 235 -6.87 -10.88 -24.53
C VAL A 235 -7.05 -11.94 -23.43
N ARG A 236 -6.98 -13.22 -23.81
CA ARG A 236 -6.82 -14.35 -22.89
C ARG A 236 -6.22 -15.58 -23.59
N PRO A 237 -5.48 -16.47 -22.90
CA PRO A 237 -5.13 -16.45 -21.47
C PRO A 237 -4.26 -15.24 -21.07
N PRO A 238 -4.21 -14.89 -19.77
CA PRO A 238 -3.28 -13.88 -19.23
C PRO A 238 -1.82 -14.31 -19.40
N GLY A 239 -0.87 -13.46 -19.02
CA GLY A 239 0.55 -13.67 -19.28
C GLY A 239 1.53 -13.40 -18.13
N HIS A 240 1.25 -12.49 -17.21
CA HIS A 240 2.29 -11.97 -16.29
C HIS A 240 2.95 -12.99 -15.33
N HIS A 241 2.32 -14.14 -15.08
CA HIS A 241 2.89 -15.24 -14.28
C HIS A 241 3.70 -16.27 -15.08
N ALA A 242 3.59 -16.28 -16.42
CA ALA A 242 4.30 -17.26 -17.24
C ALA A 242 5.80 -16.94 -17.25
N GLU A 243 6.57 -17.75 -16.53
CA GLU A 243 8.03 -17.63 -16.48
C GLU A 243 8.66 -18.08 -17.81
N PRO A 244 9.94 -17.73 -18.07
CA PRO A 244 10.66 -18.16 -19.27
C PRO A 244 10.55 -19.67 -19.55
N ASP A 245 10.53 -20.49 -18.51
CA ASP A 245 10.61 -21.94 -18.59
C ASP A 245 9.35 -22.70 -18.14
N THR A 246 8.37 -22.03 -17.53
CA THR A 246 7.22 -22.69 -16.89
C THR A 246 5.95 -21.84 -16.95
N PRO A 247 4.75 -22.42 -17.23
CA PRO A 247 3.48 -21.71 -17.08
C PRO A 247 3.00 -21.72 -15.62
N GLY A 248 2.20 -20.74 -15.23
CA GLY A 248 1.65 -20.64 -13.88
C GLY A 248 0.60 -19.54 -13.78
N GLY A 249 -0.24 -19.55 -12.73
CA GLY A 249 -1.22 -18.48 -12.48
C GLY A 249 -2.11 -18.18 -13.68
N PHE A 250 -2.66 -19.22 -14.32
CA PHE A 250 -3.46 -19.18 -15.55
C PHE A 250 -2.72 -18.70 -16.82
N CYS A 251 -1.44 -18.37 -16.72
CA CYS A 251 -0.64 -17.80 -17.79
C CYS A 251 0.13 -18.88 -18.55
N LEU A 252 0.05 -18.88 -19.87
CA LEU A 252 0.74 -19.85 -20.74
C LEU A 252 1.97 -19.26 -21.44
N PHE A 253 1.86 -18.01 -21.93
CA PHE A 253 2.99 -17.23 -22.44
C PHE A 253 2.92 -15.83 -21.83
N SER A 254 4.07 -15.22 -21.56
CA SER A 254 4.16 -13.87 -21.03
C SER A 254 3.89 -12.85 -22.11
N ASN A 255 2.60 -12.55 -22.34
CA ASN A 255 2.11 -11.71 -23.43
C ASN A 255 2.82 -10.35 -23.46
N VAL A 256 2.89 -9.66 -22.32
CA VAL A 256 3.52 -8.34 -22.18
C VAL A 256 5.03 -8.43 -22.36
N ALA A 257 5.70 -9.43 -21.77
CA ALA A 257 7.14 -9.56 -21.93
C ALA A 257 7.56 -9.86 -23.37
N VAL A 258 6.83 -10.77 -24.05
CA VAL A 258 7.09 -11.08 -25.45
C VAL A 258 6.82 -9.86 -26.34
N ALA A 259 5.73 -9.12 -26.09
CA ALA A 259 5.45 -7.89 -26.82
C ALA A 259 6.56 -6.83 -26.64
N ALA A 260 7.01 -6.59 -25.40
CA ALA A 260 8.08 -5.65 -25.12
C ALA A 260 9.42 -6.03 -25.78
N LYS A 261 9.86 -7.30 -25.67
CA LYS A 261 11.08 -7.78 -26.36
C LYS A 261 10.94 -7.65 -27.89
N ASN A 262 9.77 -7.97 -28.44
CA ASN A 262 9.50 -7.81 -29.88
C ASN A 262 9.64 -6.36 -30.33
N ILE A 263 9.07 -5.41 -29.59
CA ILE A 263 9.16 -3.98 -29.91
C ILE A 263 10.60 -3.47 -29.81
N LEU A 264 11.31 -3.77 -28.72
CA LEU A 264 12.73 -3.38 -28.56
C LEU A 264 13.61 -3.93 -29.69
N LYS A 265 13.33 -5.14 -30.16
CA LYS A 265 14.08 -5.77 -31.26
C LYS A 265 13.77 -5.16 -32.62
N ASN A 266 12.50 -4.89 -32.91
CA ASN A 266 12.04 -4.52 -34.26
C ASN A 266 11.95 -3.02 -34.50
N TYR A 267 11.87 -2.21 -33.43
CA TYR A 267 11.77 -0.75 -33.49
C TYR A 267 12.85 -0.05 -32.64
N PRO A 268 14.14 -0.44 -32.71
CA PRO A 268 15.18 0.10 -31.84
C PRO A 268 15.43 1.61 -32.00
N GLU A 269 15.08 2.16 -33.17
CA GLU A 269 15.20 3.60 -33.45
C GLU A 269 14.06 4.42 -32.82
N SER A 270 12.90 3.79 -32.58
CA SER A 270 11.70 4.45 -32.05
C SER A 270 11.48 4.17 -30.56
N VAL A 271 11.89 3.00 -30.08
CA VAL A 271 11.66 2.53 -28.71
C VAL A 271 12.95 1.94 -28.15
N ARG A 272 13.55 2.64 -27.19
CA ARG A 272 14.76 2.20 -26.47
C ARG A 272 14.48 1.83 -25.03
N LYS A 273 13.47 2.47 -24.42
CA LYS A 273 13.06 2.26 -23.03
C LYS A 273 11.57 1.97 -22.95
N ILE A 274 11.20 0.94 -22.21
CA ILE A 274 9.80 0.56 -21.97
C ILE A 274 9.53 0.56 -20.47
N VAL A 275 8.40 1.13 -20.06
CA VAL A 275 7.83 0.86 -18.74
C VAL A 275 6.79 -0.23 -18.88
N VAL A 276 6.91 -1.28 -18.08
CA VAL A 276 5.84 -2.24 -17.84
C VAL A 276 5.30 -1.97 -16.45
N LEU A 277 4.07 -1.46 -16.39
CA LEU A 277 3.35 -1.28 -15.13
C LEU A 277 2.37 -2.43 -14.95
N ASP A 278 2.45 -3.10 -13.81
CA ASP A 278 1.57 -4.19 -13.44
C ASP A 278 0.74 -3.78 -12.22
N TRP A 279 -0.56 -3.62 -12.41
CA TRP A 279 -1.51 -3.32 -11.32
C TRP A 279 -2.44 -4.48 -11.02
N ASP A 280 -2.19 -5.65 -11.63
CA ASP A 280 -2.83 -6.88 -11.18
C ASP A 280 -2.51 -7.10 -9.70
N VAL A 281 -3.47 -7.62 -8.93
CA VAL A 281 -3.27 -7.78 -7.49
C VAL A 281 -2.18 -8.81 -7.18
N HIS A 282 -1.82 -9.68 -8.14
CA HIS A 282 -0.76 -10.65 -8.00
C HIS A 282 0.56 -10.12 -8.57
N HIS A 283 1.66 -10.51 -7.95
CA HIS A 283 2.99 -10.22 -8.49
C HIS A 283 3.21 -10.95 -9.82
N GLY A 284 3.50 -10.20 -10.89
CA GLY A 284 3.86 -10.75 -12.20
C GLY A 284 5.29 -11.30 -12.23
N ASN A 285 5.55 -12.36 -11.47
CA ASN A 285 6.86 -13.03 -11.35
C ASN A 285 7.46 -13.41 -12.71
N GLY A 286 6.65 -13.82 -13.69
CA GLY A 286 7.10 -14.14 -15.04
C GLY A 286 7.63 -12.92 -15.78
N THR A 287 6.90 -11.79 -15.72
CA THR A 287 7.34 -10.52 -16.30
C THR A 287 8.60 -9.99 -15.61
N GLN A 288 8.66 -10.02 -14.27
CA GLN A 288 9.86 -9.63 -13.52
C GLN A 288 11.07 -10.46 -13.96
N LYS A 289 10.95 -11.79 -13.97
CA LYS A 289 12.05 -12.70 -14.34
C LYS A 289 12.52 -12.49 -15.79
N ALA A 290 11.62 -12.12 -16.71
CA ALA A 290 11.96 -11.87 -18.11
C ALA A 290 12.82 -10.60 -18.34
N PHE A 291 12.84 -9.66 -17.39
CA PHE A 291 13.53 -8.37 -17.49
C PHE A 291 14.48 -8.08 -16.33
N TYR A 292 14.70 -9.04 -15.43
CA TYR A 292 15.42 -8.82 -14.18
C TYR A 292 16.85 -8.28 -14.39
N ASP A 293 17.48 -8.59 -15.52
CA ASP A 293 18.81 -8.14 -15.92
C ASP A 293 18.83 -7.08 -17.05
N ASP A 294 17.66 -6.62 -17.53
CA ASP A 294 17.54 -5.77 -18.72
C ASP A 294 17.25 -4.29 -18.38
N PRO A 295 18.25 -3.38 -18.46
CA PRO A 295 18.08 -1.98 -18.09
C PRO A 295 17.14 -1.18 -18.99
N ARG A 296 16.73 -1.75 -20.14
CA ARG A 296 15.84 -1.09 -21.09
C ARG A 296 14.38 -1.20 -20.70
N VAL A 297 14.04 -2.09 -19.77
CA VAL A 297 12.68 -2.31 -19.29
C VAL A 297 12.62 -2.04 -17.80
N LEU A 298 11.83 -1.04 -17.44
CA LEU A 298 11.49 -0.77 -16.05
C LEU A 298 10.17 -1.50 -15.73
N TYR A 299 10.25 -2.53 -14.88
CA TYR A 299 9.08 -3.23 -14.36
C TYR A 299 8.67 -2.63 -13.02
N ILE A 300 7.40 -2.24 -12.91
CA ILE A 300 6.81 -1.74 -11.67
C ILE A 300 5.57 -2.58 -11.37
N SER A 301 5.46 -3.17 -10.19
CA SER A 301 4.31 -3.97 -9.78
C SER A 301 3.73 -3.51 -8.45
N LEU A 302 2.40 -3.31 -8.39
CA LEU A 302 1.64 -3.07 -7.16
C LEU A 302 0.80 -4.30 -6.87
N HIS A 303 1.12 -5.06 -5.82
CA HIS A 303 0.52 -6.37 -5.60
C HIS A 303 0.34 -6.68 -4.12
N ARG A 304 -0.64 -7.53 -3.79
CA ARG A 304 -0.81 -8.08 -2.43
C ARG A 304 0.29 -9.09 -2.15
N TYR A 305 1.01 -8.91 -1.05
CA TYR A 305 2.21 -9.69 -0.75
C TYR A 305 2.11 -10.44 0.58
N GLU A 306 1.68 -9.77 1.65
CA GLU A 306 1.54 -10.35 3.00
C GLU A 306 2.78 -11.14 3.47
N ALA A 307 3.97 -10.55 3.27
CA ALA A 307 5.27 -11.17 3.55
C ALA A 307 5.48 -12.51 2.80
N GLY A 308 5.10 -12.55 1.53
CA GLY A 308 5.26 -13.73 0.67
C GLY A 308 4.25 -14.85 0.95
N LYS A 309 3.16 -14.57 1.68
CA LYS A 309 2.08 -15.54 1.95
C LYS A 309 1.00 -15.53 0.87
N TYR A 310 0.80 -14.40 0.21
CA TYR A 310 -0.19 -14.28 -0.85
C TYR A 310 0.38 -14.79 -2.18
N TYR A 311 -0.45 -15.40 -3.04
CA TYR A 311 -0.02 -16.00 -4.31
C TYR A 311 0.75 -14.97 -5.17
N PRO A 312 1.91 -15.31 -5.78
CA PRO A 312 2.49 -16.66 -5.96
C PRO A 312 3.24 -17.23 -4.75
N GLY A 313 3.29 -16.52 -3.63
CA GLY A 313 3.85 -17.05 -2.37
C GLY A 313 5.37 -17.14 -2.37
N THR A 314 6.06 -16.21 -3.03
CA THR A 314 7.51 -16.20 -3.16
C THR A 314 8.12 -14.91 -2.62
N LEU A 315 9.40 -14.95 -2.25
CA LEU A 315 10.14 -13.74 -1.84
C LEU A 315 10.47 -12.80 -3.03
N ALA A 316 10.24 -13.23 -4.27
CA ALA A 316 10.56 -12.45 -5.46
C ALA A 316 9.70 -11.18 -5.59
N GLY A 317 8.54 -11.12 -4.92
CA GLY A 317 7.68 -9.92 -4.85
C GLY A 317 8.10 -8.91 -3.78
N ALA A 318 9.13 -9.17 -2.98
CA ALA A 318 9.55 -8.23 -1.95
C ALA A 318 10.10 -6.91 -2.53
N ALA A 319 10.02 -5.83 -1.74
CA ALA A 319 10.45 -4.49 -2.14
C ALA A 319 11.96 -4.38 -2.40
N ASP A 320 12.77 -5.27 -1.81
CA ASP A 320 14.23 -5.33 -1.95
C ASP A 320 14.70 -6.04 -3.22
N GLN A 321 13.77 -6.63 -4.00
CA GLN A 321 14.05 -7.24 -5.29
C GLN A 321 14.12 -6.14 -6.37
N VAL A 322 15.33 -5.68 -6.65
CA VAL A 322 15.58 -4.46 -7.45
C VAL A 322 16.23 -4.73 -8.81
N GLY A 323 16.28 -6.00 -9.25
CA GLY A 323 16.97 -6.42 -10.48
C GLY A 323 18.39 -6.89 -10.20
N GLU A 324 19.06 -7.38 -11.26
CA GLU A 324 20.42 -7.90 -11.19
C GLU A 324 21.27 -7.44 -12.38
N GLY A 325 22.60 -7.56 -12.26
CA GLY A 325 23.52 -7.22 -13.33
C GLY A 325 23.32 -5.78 -13.84
N ALA A 326 22.98 -5.64 -15.12
CA ALA A 326 22.71 -4.33 -15.72
C ALA A 326 21.32 -3.79 -15.39
N GLY A 327 20.36 -4.63 -15.00
CA GLY A 327 18.98 -4.28 -14.65
C GLY A 327 18.79 -3.83 -13.19
N VAL A 328 19.86 -3.69 -12.40
CA VAL A 328 19.74 -3.17 -11.03
C VAL A 328 19.15 -1.75 -11.07
N GLY A 329 18.07 -1.55 -10.32
CA GLY A 329 17.28 -0.32 -10.29
C GLY A 329 16.16 -0.26 -11.33
N THR A 330 15.98 -1.28 -12.18
CA THR A 330 14.88 -1.33 -13.17
C THR A 330 13.77 -2.33 -12.79
N ASN A 331 13.77 -2.80 -11.54
CA ASN A 331 12.65 -3.54 -10.94
C ASN A 331 12.15 -2.83 -9.67
N VAL A 332 10.86 -2.53 -9.62
CA VAL A 332 10.22 -1.82 -8.51
C VAL A 332 8.97 -2.57 -8.05
N ASN A 333 9.08 -3.25 -6.91
CA ASN A 333 7.94 -3.89 -6.27
C ASN A 333 7.33 -2.96 -5.21
N ILE A 334 6.00 -2.84 -5.21
CA ILE A 334 5.19 -2.19 -4.19
C ILE A 334 4.30 -3.27 -3.54
N PRO A 335 4.83 -3.97 -2.50
CA PRO A 335 4.18 -5.13 -1.91
C PRO A 335 3.21 -4.73 -0.81
N TRP A 336 1.90 -4.74 -1.09
CA TRP A 336 0.90 -4.45 -0.07
C TRP A 336 0.94 -5.48 1.07
N PRO A 337 1.04 -5.04 2.33
CA PRO A 337 1.22 -5.94 3.47
C PRO A 337 -0.08 -6.61 3.91
N VAL A 338 -1.23 -6.08 3.48
CA VAL A 338 -2.57 -6.53 3.87
C VAL A 338 -3.56 -6.41 2.71
N ALA A 339 -4.69 -7.11 2.82
CA ALA A 339 -5.86 -6.92 1.97
C ALA A 339 -6.56 -5.55 2.18
N GLY A 340 -7.55 -5.27 1.34
CA GLY A 340 -8.46 -4.14 1.50
C GLY A 340 -7.89 -2.80 1.06
N MET A 341 -6.75 -2.77 0.34
CA MET A 341 -6.21 -1.55 -0.26
C MET A 341 -7.20 -0.96 -1.27
N GLY A 342 -7.35 0.35 -1.32
CA GLY A 342 -8.34 1.04 -2.15
C GLY A 342 -7.77 2.21 -2.95
N ASP A 343 -8.67 3.06 -3.45
CA ASP A 343 -8.35 4.18 -4.36
C ASP A 343 -7.20 5.05 -3.85
N ALA A 344 -7.31 5.56 -2.62
CA ALA A 344 -6.32 6.46 -2.05
C ALA A 344 -4.92 5.81 -1.92
N ASP A 345 -4.84 4.51 -1.65
CA ASP A 345 -3.59 3.78 -1.47
C ASP A 345 -2.84 3.67 -2.80
N TYR A 346 -3.55 3.29 -3.87
CA TYR A 346 -2.99 3.20 -5.21
C TYR A 346 -2.62 4.58 -5.76
N ILE A 347 -3.47 5.59 -5.57
CA ILE A 347 -3.16 6.96 -6.03
C ILE A 347 -1.99 7.56 -5.24
N TYR A 348 -1.86 7.24 -3.95
CA TYR A 348 -0.71 7.62 -3.15
C TYR A 348 0.58 6.98 -3.69
N ALA A 349 0.58 5.66 -3.95
CA ALA A 349 1.70 4.96 -4.58
C ALA A 349 2.09 5.58 -5.94
N PHE A 350 1.10 5.93 -6.75
CA PHE A 350 1.33 6.56 -8.05
C PHE A 350 2.01 7.92 -7.93
N ASN A 351 1.54 8.75 -7.01
CA ASN A 351 2.09 10.10 -6.80
C ASN A 351 3.49 10.07 -6.19
N GLN A 352 3.74 9.17 -5.23
CA GLN A 352 4.99 9.14 -4.47
C GLN A 352 6.10 8.33 -5.14
N VAL A 353 5.76 7.27 -5.89
CA VAL A 353 6.74 6.31 -6.44
C VAL A 353 6.58 6.15 -7.95
N VAL A 354 5.43 5.66 -8.42
CA VAL A 354 5.29 5.21 -9.83
C VAL A 354 5.55 6.35 -10.81
N MET A 355 4.83 7.46 -10.69
CA MET A 355 4.96 8.57 -11.64
C MET A 355 6.32 9.27 -11.54
N PRO A 356 6.87 9.59 -10.35
CA PRO A 356 8.22 10.13 -10.24
C PRO A 356 9.28 9.24 -10.91
N ILE A 357 9.30 7.94 -10.62
CA ILE A 357 10.22 6.99 -11.22
C ILE A 357 10.05 6.94 -12.74
N CYS A 358 8.81 6.84 -13.24
CA CYS A 358 8.53 6.80 -14.67
C CYS A 358 8.98 8.08 -15.39
N HIS A 359 8.84 9.25 -14.76
CA HIS A 359 9.32 10.51 -15.32
C HIS A 359 10.85 10.59 -15.37
N GLU A 360 11.55 10.11 -14.34
CA GLU A 360 13.02 10.03 -14.36
C GLU A 360 13.53 8.98 -15.37
N PHE A 361 12.81 7.85 -15.49
CA PHE A 361 13.14 6.80 -16.46
C PHE A 361 12.85 7.21 -17.91
N ASP A 362 11.88 8.10 -18.16
CA ASP A 362 11.55 8.69 -19.48
C ASP A 362 11.35 7.62 -20.59
N PRO A 363 10.29 6.79 -20.52
CA PRO A 363 10.05 5.72 -21.48
C PRO A 363 9.58 6.21 -22.86
N ASP A 364 9.86 5.41 -23.90
CA ASP A 364 9.35 5.61 -25.26
C ASP A 364 8.01 4.88 -25.51
N LEU A 365 7.68 3.89 -24.67
CA LEU A 365 6.43 3.13 -24.67
C LEU A 365 6.08 2.71 -23.23
N VAL A 366 4.79 2.79 -22.88
CA VAL A 366 4.26 2.24 -21.63
C VAL A 366 3.31 1.08 -21.95
N ILE A 367 3.50 -0.05 -21.29
CA ILE A 367 2.60 -1.21 -21.35
C ILE A 367 2.03 -1.45 -19.95
N ILE A 368 0.72 -1.54 -19.84
CA ILE A 368 0.04 -1.89 -18.59
C ILE A 368 -0.36 -3.36 -18.63
N SER A 369 0.22 -4.17 -17.75
CA SER A 369 -0.34 -5.47 -17.34
C SER A 369 -1.55 -5.18 -16.47
N SER A 370 -2.73 -5.27 -17.08
CA SER A 370 -3.98 -4.74 -16.55
C SER A 370 -4.87 -5.84 -16.01
N GLY A 371 -4.55 -6.33 -14.82
CA GLY A 371 -5.47 -7.11 -14.00
C GLY A 371 -6.57 -6.25 -13.39
N PHE A 372 -7.74 -6.83 -13.14
CA PHE A 372 -8.83 -6.17 -12.42
C PHE A 372 -9.27 -6.95 -11.18
N ASP A 373 -8.39 -7.77 -10.62
CA ASP A 373 -8.60 -8.52 -9.36
C ASP A 373 -8.28 -7.69 -8.12
N ALA A 374 -7.62 -6.54 -8.23
CA ALA A 374 -7.59 -5.55 -7.16
C ALA A 374 -8.91 -4.76 -7.02
N ALA A 375 -9.84 -4.95 -7.96
CA ALA A 375 -11.09 -4.19 -8.01
C ALA A 375 -12.05 -4.55 -6.87
N ASP A 376 -12.82 -3.54 -6.44
CA ASP A 376 -13.91 -3.72 -5.48
C ASP A 376 -14.94 -4.75 -5.99
N GLY A 377 -15.13 -5.82 -5.21
CA GLY A 377 -15.99 -6.96 -5.56
C GLY A 377 -15.27 -8.22 -6.03
N ASP A 378 -13.95 -8.17 -6.24
CA ASP A 378 -13.16 -9.38 -6.49
C ASP A 378 -12.89 -10.17 -5.19
N MET A 379 -13.34 -11.42 -5.17
CA MET A 379 -13.28 -12.27 -3.97
C MET A 379 -11.88 -12.86 -3.72
N ILE A 380 -11.01 -12.87 -4.73
CA ILE A 380 -9.65 -13.42 -4.65
C ILE A 380 -8.71 -12.32 -4.19
N GLY A 381 -8.67 -11.18 -4.89
CA GLY A 381 -7.77 -10.08 -4.57
C GLY A 381 -8.08 -9.39 -3.24
N GLN A 382 -9.38 -9.28 -2.90
CA GLN A 382 -9.87 -8.69 -1.65
C GLN A 382 -9.37 -7.25 -1.43
N CYS A 383 -9.14 -6.52 -2.51
CA CYS A 383 -8.91 -5.07 -2.50
C CYS A 383 -10.21 -4.33 -2.90
N HIS A 384 -10.18 -3.00 -2.82
CA HIS A 384 -11.33 -2.13 -3.03
C HIS A 384 -11.03 -1.01 -4.02
N VAL A 385 -10.23 -1.29 -5.05
CA VAL A 385 -9.93 -0.31 -6.11
C VAL A 385 -11.17 -0.10 -6.98
N SER A 386 -11.63 1.14 -7.08
CA SER A 386 -12.81 1.50 -7.86
C SER A 386 -12.48 1.66 -9.35
N PRO A 387 -13.48 1.57 -10.24
CA PRO A 387 -13.30 1.92 -11.65
C PRO A 387 -12.73 3.33 -11.86
N GLY A 388 -13.10 4.29 -10.99
CA GLY A 388 -12.57 5.65 -11.01
C GLY A 388 -11.04 5.67 -10.81
N ALA A 389 -10.53 4.89 -9.85
CA ALA A 389 -9.09 4.77 -9.61
C ALA A 389 -8.34 4.18 -10.81
N TYR A 390 -8.85 3.13 -11.47
CA TYR A 390 -8.24 2.62 -12.72
C TYR A 390 -8.23 3.69 -13.83
N GLY A 391 -9.29 4.49 -13.93
CA GLY A 391 -9.33 5.64 -14.83
C GLY A 391 -8.25 6.67 -14.50
N HIS A 392 -8.10 7.05 -13.24
CA HIS A 392 -7.08 7.99 -12.77
C HIS A 392 -5.66 7.46 -13.04
N MET A 393 -5.36 6.21 -12.69
CA MET A 393 -4.06 5.57 -12.95
C MET A 393 -3.74 5.57 -14.45
N THR A 394 -4.70 5.21 -15.30
CA THR A 394 -4.57 5.28 -16.76
C THR A 394 -4.26 6.71 -17.23
N HIS A 395 -5.00 7.69 -16.69
CA HIS A 395 -4.84 9.09 -17.06
C HIS A 395 -3.44 9.62 -16.74
N MET A 396 -2.89 9.28 -15.57
CA MET A 396 -1.54 9.67 -15.18
C MET A 396 -0.49 9.09 -16.15
N LEU A 397 -0.59 7.80 -16.49
CA LEU A 397 0.36 7.13 -17.37
C LEU A 397 0.31 7.62 -18.81
N LYS A 398 -0.84 8.12 -19.29
CA LYS A 398 -0.96 8.74 -20.62
C LYS A 398 -0.07 9.97 -20.80
N SER A 399 0.41 10.59 -19.72
CA SER A 399 1.34 11.72 -19.80
C SER A 399 2.77 11.31 -20.19
N LEU A 400 3.11 10.03 -20.06
CA LEU A 400 4.41 9.45 -20.40
C LEU A 400 4.47 9.05 -21.87
N ALA A 401 5.67 8.83 -22.40
CA ALA A 401 5.89 8.26 -23.74
C ALA A 401 5.10 8.96 -24.87
N LYS A 402 4.83 10.26 -24.74
CA LYS A 402 3.98 11.06 -25.65
C LYS A 402 2.58 10.46 -25.86
N GLY A 403 2.07 9.70 -24.89
CA GLY A 403 0.80 9.01 -24.94
C GLY A 403 0.84 7.61 -25.58
N ASN A 404 2.02 7.11 -25.97
CA ASN A 404 2.22 5.73 -26.43
C ASN A 404 1.97 4.76 -25.28
N LEU A 405 0.72 4.33 -25.16
CA LEU A 405 0.23 3.51 -24.06
C LEU A 405 -0.54 2.31 -24.61
N VAL A 406 -0.23 1.13 -24.07
CA VAL A 406 -0.93 -0.11 -24.41
C VAL A 406 -1.41 -0.77 -23.12
N VAL A 407 -2.69 -1.05 -23.02
CA VAL A 407 -3.29 -1.78 -21.90
C VAL A 407 -3.54 -3.21 -22.34
N VAL A 408 -3.02 -4.20 -21.62
CA VAL A 408 -3.17 -5.63 -21.92
C VAL A 408 -3.86 -6.31 -20.76
N LEU A 409 -5.00 -6.96 -21.01
CA LEU A 409 -5.76 -7.63 -19.96
C LEU A 409 -4.97 -8.79 -19.33
N GLU A 410 -4.95 -8.85 -17.99
CA GLU A 410 -4.37 -9.95 -17.19
C GLU A 410 -5.46 -10.66 -16.35
N GLY A 411 -5.43 -10.57 -15.02
CA GLY A 411 -6.36 -11.17 -14.06
C GLY A 411 -7.65 -10.39 -13.81
N GLY A 412 -8.36 -10.71 -12.72
CA GLY A 412 -9.72 -10.27 -12.41
C GLY A 412 -10.75 -11.37 -12.63
N TYR A 413 -11.57 -11.65 -11.61
CA TYR A 413 -12.40 -12.86 -11.55
C TYR A 413 -13.86 -12.57 -11.19
N ASN A 414 -14.19 -11.33 -10.82
CA ASN A 414 -15.57 -10.84 -10.81
C ASN A 414 -15.94 -10.22 -12.18
N LEU A 415 -16.81 -10.89 -12.93
CA LEU A 415 -17.18 -10.49 -14.31
C LEU A 415 -17.71 -9.06 -14.43
N ASP A 416 -18.46 -8.58 -13.44
CA ASP A 416 -19.02 -7.23 -13.47
C ASP A 416 -17.93 -6.20 -13.13
N SER A 417 -17.13 -6.48 -12.11
CA SER A 417 -16.01 -5.61 -11.67
C SER A 417 -14.97 -5.42 -12.77
N ILE A 418 -14.61 -6.50 -13.46
CA ILE A 418 -13.74 -6.48 -14.64
C ILE A 418 -14.33 -5.57 -15.73
N ALA A 419 -15.62 -5.76 -16.05
CA ALA A 419 -16.26 -5.04 -17.14
C ALA A 419 -16.32 -3.52 -16.87
N VAL A 420 -16.75 -3.12 -15.66
CA VAL A 420 -16.83 -1.69 -15.32
C VAL A 420 -15.46 -1.03 -15.18
N SER A 421 -14.45 -1.75 -14.67
CA SER A 421 -13.08 -1.24 -14.55
C SER A 421 -12.42 -1.09 -15.91
N ALA A 422 -12.56 -2.10 -16.79
CA ALA A 422 -12.07 -2.02 -18.17
C ALA A 422 -12.76 -0.92 -18.98
N LEU A 423 -14.07 -0.68 -18.74
CA LEU A 423 -14.79 0.43 -19.35
C LEU A 423 -14.22 1.78 -18.90
N ALA A 424 -13.93 1.97 -17.60
CA ALA A 424 -13.35 3.21 -17.08
C ALA A 424 -11.96 3.49 -17.70
N VAL A 425 -11.13 2.46 -17.84
CA VAL A 425 -9.85 2.54 -18.57
C VAL A 425 -10.09 2.96 -20.03
N ALA A 426 -11.00 2.28 -20.73
CA ALA A 426 -11.29 2.54 -22.14
C ALA A 426 -11.81 3.97 -22.39
N LYS A 427 -12.70 4.47 -21.52
CA LYS A 427 -13.19 5.87 -21.53
C LYS A 427 -12.03 6.86 -21.45
N VAL A 428 -11.11 6.64 -20.52
CA VAL A 428 -9.92 7.49 -20.40
C VAL A 428 -9.02 7.38 -21.62
N LEU A 429 -8.85 6.19 -22.22
CA LEU A 429 -8.07 6.01 -23.44
C LEU A 429 -8.62 6.85 -24.60
N VAL A 430 -9.94 6.80 -24.83
CA VAL A 430 -10.63 7.58 -25.89
C VAL A 430 -10.73 9.08 -25.58
N GLY A 431 -10.39 9.50 -24.35
CA GLY A 431 -10.19 10.90 -23.99
C GLY A 431 -11.21 11.48 -23.02
N GLU A 432 -12.10 10.66 -22.45
CA GLU A 432 -12.98 11.11 -21.36
C GLU A 432 -12.16 11.35 -20.07
N PRO A 433 -12.59 12.29 -19.21
CA PRO A 433 -12.01 12.44 -17.89
C PRO A 433 -12.33 11.22 -17.01
N PRO A 434 -11.45 10.83 -16.07
CA PRO A 434 -11.77 9.78 -15.10
C PRO A 434 -12.89 10.22 -14.15
N ASP A 435 -13.65 9.24 -13.65
CA ASP A 435 -14.65 9.44 -12.60
C ASP A 435 -13.97 9.71 -11.24
N SER A 436 -14.69 10.35 -10.31
CA SER A 436 -14.20 10.66 -8.97
C SER A 436 -13.77 9.43 -8.17
N LEU A 437 -12.71 9.58 -7.38
CA LEU A 437 -12.24 8.56 -6.42
C LEU A 437 -13.25 8.36 -5.28
N LYS A 438 -13.39 7.12 -4.80
CA LYS A 438 -14.23 6.76 -3.64
C LYS A 438 -13.58 7.11 -2.30
N THR A 439 -12.26 6.94 -2.19
CA THR A 439 -11.47 7.27 -1.00
C THR A 439 -10.33 8.20 -1.38
N ILE A 440 -9.97 9.12 -0.47
CA ILE A 440 -8.94 10.15 -0.71
C ILE A 440 -7.79 10.14 0.32
N THR A 441 -7.97 9.43 1.44
CA THR A 441 -6.95 9.31 2.49
C THR A 441 -6.34 7.91 2.42
N PRO A 442 -5.01 7.78 2.22
CA PRO A 442 -4.36 6.48 2.21
C PRO A 442 -4.34 5.88 3.61
N LYS A 443 -4.33 4.55 3.67
CA LYS A 443 -4.15 3.76 4.88
C LYS A 443 -2.72 3.88 5.41
N ILE A 444 -2.56 3.66 6.71
CA ILE A 444 -1.24 3.71 7.37
C ILE A 444 -0.32 2.67 6.76
N GLU A 445 -0.83 1.46 6.53
CA GLU A 445 -0.09 0.35 5.92
C GLU A 445 0.44 0.70 4.53
N ALA A 446 -0.33 1.47 3.76
CA ALA A 446 0.11 1.96 2.45
C ALA A 446 1.20 3.03 2.58
N VAL A 447 1.07 3.96 3.53
CA VAL A 447 2.09 4.99 3.80
C VAL A 447 3.41 4.36 4.23
N GLU A 448 3.38 3.40 5.16
CA GLU A 448 4.56 2.66 5.62
C GLU A 448 5.23 1.88 4.49
N THR A 449 4.44 1.15 3.70
CA THR A 449 4.94 0.38 2.54
C THR A 449 5.65 1.29 1.54
N ILE A 450 5.04 2.44 1.22
CA ILE A 450 5.62 3.40 0.29
C ILE A 450 6.87 4.06 0.87
N GLY A 451 6.91 4.32 2.18
CA GLY A 451 8.13 4.78 2.88
C GLY A 451 9.30 3.82 2.67
N SER A 452 9.08 2.52 2.89
CA SER A 452 10.08 1.47 2.68
C SER A 452 10.50 1.33 1.22
N VAL A 453 9.56 1.46 0.28
CA VAL A 453 9.88 1.44 -1.16
C VAL A 453 10.74 2.65 -1.55
N ILE A 454 10.43 3.85 -1.05
CA ILE A 454 11.23 5.06 -1.28
C ILE A 454 12.65 4.90 -0.72
N GLU A 455 12.78 4.35 0.48
CA GLU A 455 14.08 4.04 1.09
C GLU A 455 14.95 3.17 0.19
N ILE A 456 14.38 2.09 -0.37
CA ILE A 456 15.11 1.18 -1.24
C ILE A 456 15.42 1.83 -2.60
N GLN A 457 14.43 2.45 -3.23
CA GLN A 457 14.51 2.90 -4.61
C GLN A 457 15.25 4.23 -4.79
N SER A 458 15.35 5.05 -3.74
CA SER A 458 16.15 6.29 -3.74
C SER A 458 17.65 6.10 -3.97
N LYS A 459 18.15 4.87 -3.80
CA LYS A 459 19.50 4.45 -4.20
C LYS A 459 19.70 4.53 -5.72
N TYR A 460 18.64 4.30 -6.49
CA TYR A 460 18.66 4.20 -7.95
C TYR A 460 18.02 5.42 -8.63
N PHE A 461 16.98 6.01 -8.03
CA PHE A 461 16.23 7.16 -8.56
C PHE A 461 16.46 8.42 -7.73
N LYS A 462 16.99 9.46 -8.36
CA LYS A 462 17.33 10.72 -7.67
C LYS A 462 16.10 11.51 -7.27
N ILE A 463 14.99 11.37 -8.01
CA ILE A 463 13.73 12.06 -7.74
C ILE A 463 13.11 11.64 -6.39
N LEU A 464 13.50 10.48 -5.86
CA LEU A 464 13.06 9.98 -4.56
C LEU A 464 13.97 10.41 -3.39
N ARG A 465 14.99 11.25 -3.65
CA ARG A 465 15.84 11.80 -2.59
C ARG A 465 15.07 12.83 -1.74
N PRO A 466 15.38 12.98 -0.43
CA PRO A 466 16.62 12.60 0.24
C PRO A 466 16.76 11.10 0.52
N GLY A 467 15.66 10.35 0.36
CA GLY A 467 15.50 8.89 0.53
C GLY A 467 16.78 8.21 0.96
N HIS A 468 16.84 7.91 2.27
CA HIS A 468 17.83 7.24 3.14
C HIS A 468 19.27 6.95 2.64
N SER A 469 19.73 7.62 1.59
CA SER A 469 20.97 7.37 0.85
C SER A 469 22.18 8.02 1.53
N ALA A 470 21.94 8.80 2.59
CA ALA A 470 22.97 9.47 3.37
C ALA A 470 23.68 8.55 4.38
N ILE A 471 23.12 7.38 4.70
CA ILE A 471 23.67 6.50 5.74
C ILE A 471 23.85 5.07 5.19
N ASP A 472 25.09 4.60 5.23
CA ASP A 472 25.42 3.20 4.97
C ASP A 472 25.20 2.38 6.25
N HIS A 473 24.01 1.77 6.34
CA HIS A 473 23.64 0.88 7.45
C HIS A 473 24.48 -0.41 7.53
N SER A 474 25.35 -0.69 6.54
CA SER A 474 26.28 -1.82 6.62
C SER A 474 27.51 -1.55 7.51
N VAL A 475 27.75 -0.29 7.88
CA VAL A 475 28.85 0.07 8.79
C VAL A 475 28.43 -0.24 10.22
N PRO A 476 29.16 -1.09 10.96
CA PRO A 476 28.81 -1.45 12.33
C PRO A 476 28.66 -0.22 13.24
N THR A 477 27.73 -0.25 14.17
CA THR A 477 27.66 0.72 15.29
C THR A 477 28.37 0.15 16.52
N GLY A 478 28.78 1.01 17.46
CA GLY A 478 29.26 0.60 18.78
C GLY A 478 30.70 1.00 19.13
N ASP A 479 31.22 0.42 20.21
CA ASP A 479 32.47 0.83 20.86
C ASP A 479 33.68 0.82 19.92
N GLY A 480 34.33 1.99 19.79
CA GLY A 480 35.50 2.18 18.93
C GLY A 480 35.18 2.48 17.46
N ASN A 481 33.90 2.56 17.08
CA ASN A 481 33.49 3.03 15.76
C ASN A 481 33.12 4.53 15.78
N LYS A 482 33.19 5.19 14.61
CA LYS A 482 32.73 6.57 14.45
C LYS A 482 31.20 6.70 14.49
N ASN A 483 30.49 5.59 14.26
CA ASN A 483 29.04 5.51 14.28
C ASN A 483 28.58 4.92 15.62
N PHE A 484 27.69 5.61 16.32
CA PHE A 484 27.08 5.17 17.57
C PHE A 484 25.56 5.22 17.45
N ASP A 485 24.85 4.36 18.19
CA ASP A 485 23.40 4.31 18.19
C ASP A 485 22.82 5.53 18.93
N LEU A 486 21.85 6.20 18.33
CA LEU A 486 21.17 7.34 18.94
C LEU A 486 20.43 6.94 20.22
N GLN A 487 19.81 5.76 20.26
CA GLN A 487 19.07 5.31 21.45
C GLN A 487 20.00 5.13 22.66
N GLU A 488 21.21 4.63 22.43
CA GLU A 488 22.23 4.46 23.47
C GLU A 488 22.74 5.82 23.98
N ALA A 489 22.97 6.77 23.07
CA ALA A 489 23.38 8.13 23.43
C ALA A 489 22.31 8.84 24.27
N ILE A 490 21.03 8.70 23.91
CA ILE A 490 19.90 9.24 24.67
C ILE A 490 19.85 8.59 26.05
N ARG A 491 19.91 7.26 26.13
CA ARG A 491 19.83 6.54 27.41
C ARG A 491 20.98 6.90 28.35
N SER A 492 22.18 7.04 27.83
CA SER A 492 23.36 7.47 28.59
C SER A 492 23.20 8.89 29.16
N GLN A 493 22.64 9.81 28.36
CA GLN A 493 22.31 11.16 28.82
C GLN A 493 21.22 11.14 29.91
N GLN A 494 20.13 10.39 29.72
CA GLN A 494 19.07 10.22 30.73
C GLN A 494 19.63 9.69 32.06
N ALA A 495 20.48 8.65 32.00
CA ALA A 495 21.12 8.09 33.18
C ALA A 495 22.00 9.12 33.90
N THR A 496 22.76 9.92 33.14
CA THR A 496 23.60 11.00 33.68
C THR A 496 22.76 12.09 34.34
N ASP A 497 21.65 12.50 33.71
CA ASP A 497 20.73 13.50 34.26
C ASP A 497 20.04 13.00 35.53
N LEU A 498 19.54 11.76 35.53
CA LEU A 498 18.90 11.13 36.68
C LEU A 498 19.87 10.95 37.86
N PHE A 499 21.11 10.54 37.58
CA PHE A 499 22.16 10.48 38.60
C PHE A 499 22.48 11.88 39.16
N THR A 500 22.72 12.87 38.30
CA THR A 500 23.20 14.19 38.73
C THR A 500 22.12 14.98 39.47
N LYS A 501 20.86 14.90 39.03
CA LYS A 501 19.75 15.67 39.61
C LYS A 501 19.04 14.94 40.76
N TYR A 502 18.98 13.61 40.71
CA TYR A 502 18.15 12.81 41.62
C TYR A 502 18.89 11.66 42.31
N ASN A 503 20.20 11.48 42.07
CA ASN A 503 21.03 10.40 42.62
C ASN A 503 20.52 8.99 42.30
N PHE A 504 19.92 8.80 41.12
CA PHE A 504 19.54 7.47 40.66
C PHE A 504 20.77 6.59 40.45
N ILE A 505 20.63 5.31 40.72
CA ILE A 505 21.68 4.31 40.55
C ILE A 505 21.29 3.28 39.50
N ASN A 506 22.27 2.70 38.81
CA ASN A 506 22.04 1.58 37.91
C ASN A 506 21.86 0.28 38.70
N LEU A 507 20.82 -0.49 38.39
CA LEU A 507 20.65 -1.87 38.86
C LEU A 507 21.19 -2.82 37.78
N PRO A 508 22.38 -3.40 37.98
CA PRO A 508 23.03 -4.19 36.93
C PRO A 508 22.27 -5.47 36.61
N ILE A 509 22.22 -5.82 35.34
CA ILE A 509 21.73 -7.12 34.87
C ILE A 509 22.94 -8.03 34.65
N PHE A 510 23.04 -9.08 35.45
CA PHE A 510 24.05 -10.13 35.29
C PHE A 510 23.47 -11.25 34.44
N ASN A 511 23.72 -11.20 33.13
CA ASN A 511 23.38 -12.25 32.17
C ASN A 511 24.57 -12.50 31.21
N ASP A 512 24.41 -13.43 30.27
CA ASP A 512 25.46 -13.73 29.27
C ASP A 512 25.61 -12.62 28.21
N ARG A 513 24.80 -11.54 28.26
CA ARG A 513 24.90 -10.43 27.31
C ARG A 513 26.07 -9.50 27.70
N PRO A 514 26.74 -8.86 26.72
CA PRO A 514 27.76 -7.87 26.99
C PRO A 514 27.26 -6.77 27.95
N ALA A 515 28.10 -6.38 28.91
CA ALA A 515 27.77 -5.33 29.88
C ALA A 515 27.49 -3.96 29.24
N SER A 516 28.00 -3.72 28.02
CA SER A 516 27.69 -2.54 27.21
C SER A 516 26.22 -2.52 26.74
N GLU A 517 25.64 -3.69 26.44
CA GLU A 517 24.26 -3.80 25.93
C GLU A 517 23.20 -3.68 27.03
N THR A 518 23.56 -3.95 28.28
CA THR A 518 22.66 -3.84 29.45
C THR A 518 22.99 -2.62 30.32
N ALA A 519 23.95 -1.79 29.90
CA ALA A 519 24.37 -0.61 30.63
C ALA A 519 23.22 0.40 30.77
N ASN A 520 23.01 0.91 31.98
CA ASN A 520 21.99 1.91 32.30
C ASN A 520 20.55 1.49 31.94
N GLN A 521 20.30 0.20 31.71
CA GLN A 521 18.99 -0.27 31.29
C GLN A 521 17.94 -0.07 32.40
N ILE A 522 18.31 -0.38 33.64
CA ILE A 522 17.46 -0.25 34.84
C ILE A 522 18.06 0.80 35.76
N LEU A 523 17.36 1.91 35.96
CA LEU A 523 17.75 2.97 36.86
C LEU A 523 16.78 3.03 38.04
N ALA A 524 17.27 3.23 39.26
CA ALA A 524 16.45 3.24 40.46
C ALA A 524 16.79 4.43 41.36
N SER A 525 15.77 4.99 42.01
CA SER A 525 15.92 6.05 43.01
C SER A 525 16.73 5.57 44.23
N PRO A 526 17.42 6.47 44.96
CA PRO A 526 18.21 6.08 46.13
C PRO A 526 17.34 5.42 47.23
N GLY A 527 17.88 4.39 47.88
CA GLY A 527 17.17 3.68 48.97
C GLY A 527 16.05 2.74 48.51
N ILE A 528 15.96 2.42 47.22
CA ILE A 528 14.88 1.61 46.62
C ILE A 528 14.58 0.28 47.36
N TYR A 529 15.59 -0.38 47.91
CA TYR A 529 15.45 -1.68 48.58
C TYR A 529 14.68 -1.61 49.91
N ASP A 530 14.68 -0.45 50.57
CA ASP A 530 14.00 -0.20 51.85
C ASP A 530 12.65 0.50 51.67
N ALA A 531 12.26 0.87 50.44
CA ALA A 531 11.03 1.59 50.16
C ALA A 531 9.79 0.71 50.36
N ASP A 532 8.73 1.29 50.93
CA ASP A 532 7.42 0.63 51.09
C ASP A 532 6.59 0.65 49.80
N THR A 533 6.60 1.79 49.12
CA THR A 533 5.87 2.02 47.86
C THR A 533 6.85 2.27 46.72
N ILE A 534 6.68 1.54 45.60
CA ILE A 534 7.51 1.66 44.41
C ILE A 534 6.64 1.85 43.16
N ILE A 535 6.98 2.84 42.34
CA ILE A 535 6.49 2.99 40.97
C ILE A 535 7.55 2.45 40.01
N ILE A 536 7.15 1.58 39.08
CA ILE A 536 8.05 0.99 38.08
C ILE A 536 7.56 1.40 36.69
N ALA A 537 8.30 2.30 36.05
CA ALA A 537 8.07 2.68 34.65
C ALA A 537 8.86 1.75 33.73
N VAL A 538 8.17 1.14 32.77
CA VAL A 538 8.75 0.29 31.72
C VAL A 538 8.41 0.95 30.40
N HIS A 539 9.41 1.37 29.65
CA HIS A 539 9.19 2.19 28.47
C HIS A 539 10.08 1.80 27.30
N ASP A 540 9.58 2.07 26.10
CA ASP A 540 10.35 2.05 24.85
C ASP A 540 11.37 3.20 24.85
N PRO A 541 12.35 3.24 23.91
CA PRO A 541 13.27 4.37 23.81
C PRO A 541 12.52 5.69 23.62
N ALA A 542 13.08 6.77 24.16
CA ALA A 542 12.44 8.09 24.13
C ALA A 542 12.13 8.55 22.69
N GLU A 543 10.97 9.16 22.49
CA GLU A 543 10.56 9.67 21.19
C GLU A 543 11.47 10.84 20.75
N VAL A 544 11.85 10.86 19.48
CA VAL A 544 12.66 11.93 18.90
C VAL A 544 11.86 12.66 17.84
N TRP A 545 11.48 13.90 18.12
CA TRP A 545 10.96 14.79 17.09
C TRP A 545 12.14 15.38 16.31
N ALA A 546 12.42 14.78 15.16
CA ALA A 546 13.54 15.16 14.31
C ALA A 546 13.14 16.21 13.27
N LYS A 547 13.85 17.34 13.26
CA LYS A 547 13.83 18.27 12.12
C LYS A 547 14.78 17.76 11.05
N VAL A 548 14.24 17.04 10.08
CA VAL A 548 15.01 16.47 8.97
C VAL A 548 15.23 17.51 7.87
N ASP A 549 16.46 17.62 7.39
CA ASP A 549 16.77 18.40 6.19
C ASP A 549 16.20 17.69 4.95
N PRO A 550 15.29 18.33 4.19
CA PRO A 550 14.56 17.67 3.12
C PRO A 550 15.41 17.35 1.89
N VAL A 551 16.68 17.76 1.84
CA VAL A 551 17.58 17.50 0.68
C VAL A 551 18.63 16.45 1.02
N SER A 552 19.21 16.54 2.21
CA SER A 552 20.25 15.63 2.68
C SER A 552 19.72 14.46 3.51
N GLY A 553 18.51 14.56 4.04
CA GLY A 553 17.94 13.57 4.97
C GLY A 553 18.60 13.59 6.36
N LEU A 554 19.53 14.52 6.61
CA LEU A 554 20.21 14.62 7.89
C LEU A 554 19.29 15.26 8.94
N ILE A 555 19.33 14.72 10.16
CA ILE A 555 18.66 15.30 11.32
C ILE A 555 19.40 16.57 11.73
N ASN A 556 18.70 17.69 11.83
CA ASN A 556 19.23 18.94 12.38
C ASN A 556 19.17 18.88 13.92
N PRO A 557 20.31 18.76 14.62
CA PRO A 557 20.29 18.57 16.08
C PRO A 557 19.73 19.78 16.82
N SER A 558 19.94 21.00 16.31
CA SER A 558 19.48 22.23 16.97
C SER A 558 17.99 22.47 16.84
N GLY A 559 17.35 21.87 15.83
CA GLY A 559 15.91 21.97 15.61
C GLY A 559 15.14 20.73 16.01
N SER A 560 15.81 19.71 16.55
CA SER A 560 15.20 18.45 16.99
C SER A 560 15.10 18.41 18.50
N ILE A 561 14.13 17.67 19.03
CA ILE A 561 13.93 17.51 20.47
C ILE A 561 13.75 16.03 20.82
N ILE A 562 14.20 15.67 22.03
CA ILE A 562 13.93 14.38 22.66
C ILE A 562 12.76 14.58 23.61
N ILE A 563 11.77 13.72 23.53
CA ILE A 563 10.57 13.73 24.36
C ILE A 563 10.70 12.58 25.35
N ASP A 564 10.85 12.91 26.63
CA ASP A 564 11.03 11.95 27.71
C ASP A 564 9.77 11.86 28.58
N SER A 565 8.89 10.94 28.21
CA SER A 565 7.59 10.75 28.84
C SER A 565 7.67 10.25 30.29
N THR A 566 8.80 9.70 30.75
CA THR A 566 8.90 9.12 32.10
C THR A 566 9.19 10.19 33.15
N LEU A 567 9.79 11.33 32.76
CA LEU A 567 10.14 12.41 33.69
C LEU A 567 8.95 12.92 34.49
N LYS A 568 7.80 13.11 33.86
CA LYS A 568 6.58 13.60 34.52
C LYS A 568 6.08 12.61 35.58
N LEU A 569 6.13 11.31 35.29
CA LEU A 569 5.79 10.24 36.24
C LEU A 569 6.78 10.18 37.41
N MET A 570 8.07 10.36 37.14
CA MET A 570 9.11 10.39 38.16
C MET A 570 8.94 11.60 39.08
N GLU A 571 8.70 12.79 38.52
CA GLU A 571 8.46 14.02 39.30
C GLU A 571 7.23 13.90 40.20
N TRP A 572 6.13 13.35 39.68
CA TRP A 572 4.95 13.03 40.48
C TRP A 572 5.24 12.02 41.59
N SER A 573 5.93 10.91 41.28
CA SER A 573 6.29 9.89 42.27
C SER A 573 7.12 10.48 43.41
N LYS A 574 8.03 11.41 43.08
CA LYS A 574 8.82 12.14 44.07
C LYS A 574 7.97 13.07 44.94
N GLN A 575 6.97 13.74 44.39
CA GLN A 575 6.04 14.59 45.14
C GLN A 575 5.24 13.77 46.18
N GLU A 576 4.84 12.55 45.80
CA GLU A 576 4.15 11.59 46.68
C GLU A 576 5.10 10.79 47.59
N ASN A 577 6.41 11.04 47.52
CA ASN A 577 7.44 10.34 48.28
C ASN A 577 7.46 8.80 48.04
N PHE A 578 7.17 8.38 46.81
CA PHE A 578 7.33 7.01 46.34
C PHE A 578 8.71 6.80 45.74
N ALA A 579 9.26 5.60 45.91
CA ALA A 579 10.48 5.23 45.20
C ALA A 579 10.17 4.88 43.75
N PHE A 580 11.15 5.04 42.85
CA PHE A 580 10.94 4.93 41.41
C PHE A 580 11.99 4.03 40.75
N ILE A 581 11.55 3.17 39.84
CA ILE A 581 12.42 2.39 38.95
C ILE A 581 12.04 2.74 37.51
N ASP A 582 13.04 3.12 36.73
CA ASP A 582 12.94 3.50 35.32
C ASP A 582 13.65 2.43 34.47
N ILE A 583 12.90 1.77 33.59
CA ILE A 583 13.37 0.65 32.77
C ILE A 583 13.16 0.98 31.31
N ASN A 584 14.28 1.12 30.58
CA ASN A 584 14.26 1.29 29.14
C ASN A 584 14.43 -0.05 28.43
N ILE A 585 13.49 -0.41 27.57
CA ILE A 585 13.62 -1.57 26.69
C ILE A 585 14.14 -1.08 25.34
N PRO A 586 15.38 -1.43 24.94
CA PRO A 586 15.93 -1.00 23.65
C PRO A 586 15.16 -1.63 22.49
N ASP A 587 15.02 -0.89 21.40
CA ASP A 587 14.46 -1.39 20.15
C ASP A 587 15.58 -2.11 19.37
N PRO A 588 15.46 -3.42 19.09
CA PRO A 588 16.47 -4.15 18.32
C PRO A 588 16.42 -3.81 16.82
N GLY A 589 15.51 -2.95 16.35
CA GLY A 589 15.39 -2.55 14.96
C GLY A 589 14.75 -3.65 14.09
N LEU A 590 15.29 -3.89 12.89
CA LEU A 590 14.74 -4.81 11.88
C LEU A 590 14.75 -6.31 12.25
N SER A 591 15.16 -6.69 13.47
CA SER A 591 15.10 -8.06 13.95
C SER A 591 13.91 -8.30 14.88
N ASP A 592 13.14 -9.37 14.64
CA ASP A 592 11.94 -9.81 15.37
C ASP A 592 12.14 -10.13 16.89
N GLU A 593 13.26 -9.74 17.50
CA GLU A 593 13.67 -10.12 18.86
C GLU A 593 13.18 -9.17 19.97
N SER A 594 12.46 -8.08 19.66
CA SER A 594 12.08 -7.05 20.64
C SER A 594 11.24 -7.60 21.79
N PHE A 595 10.33 -8.52 21.47
CA PHE A 595 9.41 -9.15 22.42
C PHE A 595 10.10 -9.97 23.50
N SER A 596 11.15 -10.73 23.14
CA SER A 596 11.89 -11.54 24.11
C SER A 596 12.60 -10.65 25.13
N SER A 597 13.11 -9.50 24.68
CA SER A 597 13.92 -8.62 25.52
C SER A 597 13.14 -8.03 26.69
N SER A 598 11.93 -7.50 26.47
CA SER A 598 11.11 -6.93 27.56
C SER A 598 10.69 -7.98 28.60
N HIS A 599 10.37 -9.19 28.15
CA HIS A 599 9.99 -10.30 29.03
C HIS A 599 11.16 -10.70 29.94
N ASP A 600 12.34 -10.91 29.37
CA ASP A 600 13.52 -11.36 30.08
C ASP A 600 13.96 -10.34 31.14
N VAL A 601 13.95 -9.05 30.80
CA VAL A 601 14.37 -7.96 31.69
C VAL A 601 13.44 -7.86 32.91
N LEU A 602 12.13 -7.91 32.72
CA LEU A 602 11.19 -7.80 33.85
C LEU A 602 11.17 -9.04 34.73
N LEU A 603 11.29 -10.24 34.15
CA LEU A 603 11.46 -11.46 34.94
C LEU A 603 12.75 -11.41 35.76
N TYR A 604 13.85 -10.95 35.14
CA TYR A 604 15.13 -10.78 35.83
C TYR A 604 15.03 -9.80 36.99
N LEU A 605 14.45 -8.61 36.76
CA LEU A 605 14.23 -7.61 37.80
C LEU A 605 13.40 -8.18 38.96
N TRP A 606 12.31 -8.88 38.63
CA TRP A 606 11.43 -9.46 39.63
C TRP A 606 12.15 -10.50 40.49
N ASP A 607 12.81 -11.46 39.86
CA ASP A 607 13.42 -12.60 40.53
C ASP A 607 14.71 -12.25 41.30
N ASN A 608 15.46 -11.24 40.86
CA ASN A 608 16.76 -10.89 41.46
C ASN A 608 16.73 -9.67 42.38
N TYR A 609 15.73 -8.78 42.25
CA TYR A 609 15.66 -7.55 43.04
C TYR A 609 14.34 -7.44 43.80
N ILE A 610 13.21 -7.35 43.10
CA ILE A 610 11.91 -6.97 43.71
C ILE A 610 11.49 -7.95 44.81
N GLN A 611 11.71 -9.27 44.63
CA GLN A 611 11.40 -10.27 45.65
C GLN A 611 12.16 -10.08 46.98
N TYR A 612 13.28 -9.37 46.97
CA TYR A 612 14.11 -9.11 48.15
C TYR A 612 13.94 -7.71 48.73
N PHE A 613 13.17 -6.84 48.06
CA PHE A 613 12.88 -5.50 48.55
C PHE A 613 11.78 -5.52 49.62
N LYS A 614 11.71 -4.49 50.46
CA LYS A 614 10.70 -4.35 51.52
C LYS A 614 9.33 -3.86 51.03
N ALA A 615 9.19 -3.61 49.73
CA ALA A 615 8.00 -3.00 49.15
C ALA A 615 6.75 -3.84 49.41
N THR A 616 5.70 -3.18 49.89
CA THR A 616 4.36 -3.77 50.07
C THR A 616 3.38 -3.31 48.99
N LYS A 617 3.69 -2.19 48.32
CA LYS A 617 2.87 -1.57 47.28
C LYS A 617 3.70 -1.26 46.04
N ILE A 618 3.34 -1.88 44.92
CA ILE A 618 3.98 -1.65 43.62
C ILE A 618 2.92 -1.29 42.58
N ALA A 619 3.21 -0.27 41.78
CA ALA A 619 2.47 0.02 40.56
C ALA A 619 3.39 -0.02 39.34
N PHE A 620 2.96 -0.69 38.28
CA PHE A 620 3.64 -0.70 36.99
C PHE A 620 3.01 0.32 36.06
N VAL A 621 3.84 1.04 35.30
CA VAL A 621 3.42 1.94 34.21
C VAL A 621 4.20 1.58 32.95
N GLY A 622 3.52 1.01 31.97
CA GLY A 622 4.08 0.66 30.66
C GLY A 622 3.87 1.76 29.63
N LEU A 623 4.90 2.15 28.88
CA LEU A 623 4.82 3.15 27.82
C LEU A 623 5.32 2.55 26.51
N GLY A 624 4.43 2.43 25.53
CA GLY A 624 4.72 1.78 24.24
C GLY A 624 4.54 0.26 24.27
N ASP A 625 5.26 -0.47 23.44
CA ASP A 625 5.14 -1.93 23.28
C ASP A 625 5.84 -2.73 24.40
N SER A 626 6.81 -2.12 25.08
CA SER A 626 7.52 -2.68 26.25
C SER A 626 6.61 -3.11 27.41
N TYR A 627 5.37 -2.60 27.48
CA TYR A 627 4.38 -3.06 28.45
C TYR A 627 4.03 -4.55 28.29
N ALA A 628 4.33 -5.16 27.14
CA ALA A 628 4.24 -6.60 26.93
C ALA A 628 5.00 -7.38 28.02
N GLY A 629 6.18 -6.89 28.44
CA GLY A 629 6.95 -7.42 29.57
C GLY A 629 6.17 -7.42 30.87
N ILE A 630 5.40 -6.36 31.15
CA ILE A 630 4.58 -6.26 32.36
C ILE A 630 3.49 -7.34 32.30
N VAL A 631 2.73 -7.41 31.21
CA VAL A 631 1.66 -8.40 31.03
C VAL A 631 2.20 -9.82 31.15
N HIS A 632 3.38 -10.09 30.59
CA HIS A 632 4.07 -11.36 30.69
C HIS A 632 4.44 -11.69 32.15
N LEU A 633 5.12 -10.78 32.85
CA LEU A 633 5.49 -10.94 34.27
C LEU A 633 4.27 -11.27 35.13
N LEU A 634 3.19 -10.50 34.98
CA LEU A 634 1.93 -10.69 35.71
C LEU A 634 1.33 -12.10 35.47
N GLY A 635 1.44 -12.66 34.26
CA GLY A 635 0.96 -14.01 33.95
C GLY A 635 1.84 -15.15 34.46
N HIS A 636 3.13 -14.88 34.74
CA HIS A 636 4.17 -15.89 34.99
C HIS A 636 4.70 -15.93 36.42
N ARG A 637 4.42 -14.92 37.25
CA ARG A 637 4.86 -14.83 38.65
C ARG A 637 3.69 -14.49 39.56
N GLU A 638 3.79 -14.90 40.83
CA GLU A 638 2.78 -14.55 41.83
C GLU A 638 3.05 -13.14 42.37
N VAL A 639 2.42 -12.16 41.73
CA VAL A 639 2.65 -10.71 41.95
C VAL A 639 1.61 -10.04 42.84
N ARG A 640 0.42 -10.64 42.97
CA ARG A 640 -0.81 -10.02 43.52
C ARG A 640 -0.68 -9.55 44.97
N LYS A 641 0.28 -10.11 45.72
CA LYS A 641 0.53 -9.73 47.11
C LYS A 641 1.02 -8.29 47.23
N ILE A 642 1.84 -7.82 46.29
CA ILE A 642 2.51 -6.51 46.38
C ILE A 642 2.16 -5.58 45.22
N VAL A 643 1.89 -6.10 44.03
CA VAL A 643 1.44 -5.27 42.89
C VAL A 643 -0.02 -4.89 43.10
N LYS A 644 -0.34 -3.60 42.99
CA LYS A 644 -1.69 -3.06 43.21
C LYS A 644 -2.29 -2.45 41.95
N ALA A 645 -1.47 -1.90 41.06
CA ALA A 645 -1.92 -1.30 39.82
C ALA A 645 -0.98 -1.63 38.64
N SER A 646 -1.54 -1.72 37.44
CA SER A 646 -0.81 -1.89 36.19
C SER A 646 -1.40 -0.98 35.11
N ILE A 647 -0.69 0.07 34.75
CA ILE A 647 -1.11 1.03 33.73
C ILE A 647 -0.31 0.77 32.47
N ALA A 648 -0.92 0.94 31.30
CA ALA A 648 -0.18 0.97 30.05
C ALA A 648 -0.72 2.04 29.10
N VAL A 649 0.18 2.73 28.40
CA VAL A 649 -0.13 3.61 27.28
C VAL A 649 0.43 2.95 26.03
N VAL A 650 -0.44 2.47 25.15
CA VAL A 650 -0.04 1.59 24.03
C VAL A 650 -0.17 2.27 22.66
N ASP A 651 -0.73 3.48 22.61
CA ASP A 651 -1.01 4.21 21.36
C ASP A 651 -1.72 3.32 20.32
N ARG A 652 -1.05 3.00 19.20
CA ARG A 652 -1.55 2.16 18.10
C ARG A 652 -1.02 0.72 18.13
N ASN A 653 -0.18 0.37 19.12
CA ASN A 653 0.44 -0.95 19.24
C ASN A 653 -0.57 -2.04 19.60
N VAL A 654 -0.34 -3.26 19.12
CA VAL A 654 -1.24 -4.40 19.31
C VAL A 654 -1.44 -4.73 20.78
N LEU A 655 -2.70 -4.80 21.21
CA LEU A 655 -3.07 -5.19 22.57
C LEU A 655 -2.54 -6.60 22.94
N ARG A 656 -1.81 -6.67 24.05
CA ARG A 656 -1.23 -7.90 24.62
C ARG A 656 -2.18 -8.55 25.62
N PRO A 657 -2.60 -9.80 25.39
CA PRO A 657 -3.44 -10.51 26.34
C PRO A 657 -2.61 -11.09 27.49
N ILE A 658 -3.12 -11.03 28.72
CA ILE A 658 -2.57 -11.82 29.81
C ILE A 658 -2.82 -13.31 29.54
N VAL A 659 -1.78 -14.13 29.72
CA VAL A 659 -1.84 -15.59 29.63
C VAL A 659 -1.38 -16.15 30.97
N PRO A 660 -2.31 -16.43 31.91
CA PRO A 660 -1.93 -16.93 33.23
C PRO A 660 -1.47 -18.37 33.17
N LEU A 661 -0.27 -18.65 33.69
CA LEU A 661 0.24 -20.02 33.83
C LEU A 661 -0.20 -20.69 35.14
N VAL A 662 -0.46 -19.88 36.17
CA VAL A 662 -0.63 -20.36 37.55
C VAL A 662 -2.10 -20.40 37.97
N ASP A 663 -2.85 -19.34 37.67
CA ASP A 663 -4.21 -19.14 38.19
C ASP A 663 -5.08 -18.35 37.20
N GLU A 664 -6.18 -18.96 36.74
CA GLU A 664 -7.12 -18.31 35.81
C GLU A 664 -7.76 -17.04 36.40
N ALA A 665 -7.90 -16.94 37.74
CA ALA A 665 -8.41 -15.76 38.42
C ALA A 665 -7.53 -14.51 38.22
N MET A 666 -6.29 -14.70 37.73
CA MET A 666 -5.40 -13.60 37.36
C MET A 666 -6.00 -12.73 36.24
N THR A 667 -6.84 -13.28 35.36
CA THR A 667 -7.49 -12.50 34.29
C THR A 667 -8.46 -11.48 34.87
N ASP A 668 -9.26 -11.87 35.85
CA ASP A 668 -10.20 -10.97 36.52
C ASP A 668 -9.48 -9.96 37.41
N TRP A 669 -8.41 -10.40 38.09
CA TRP A 669 -7.54 -9.50 38.85
C TRP A 669 -6.91 -8.45 37.92
N PHE A 670 -6.34 -8.86 36.79
CA PHE A 670 -5.72 -7.95 35.84
C PHE A 670 -6.73 -6.95 35.30
N PHE A 671 -7.92 -7.40 34.92
CA PHE A 671 -9.00 -6.50 34.50
C PHE A 671 -9.35 -5.46 35.57
N LYS A 672 -9.47 -5.86 36.84
CA LYS A 672 -9.81 -4.93 37.94
C LYS A 672 -8.68 -3.94 38.25
N ASN A 673 -7.43 -4.39 38.18
CA ASN A 673 -6.26 -3.65 38.67
C ASN A 673 -5.42 -3.03 37.53
N SER A 674 -5.95 -2.95 36.31
CA SER A 674 -5.25 -2.31 35.18
C SER A 674 -6.08 -1.25 34.46
N LEU A 675 -5.38 -0.31 33.84
CA LEU A 675 -5.90 0.66 32.86
C LEU A 675 -4.98 0.66 31.65
N ILE A 676 -5.54 0.49 30.45
CA ILE A 676 -4.80 0.43 29.19
C ILE A 676 -5.32 1.51 28.26
N PHE A 677 -4.54 2.56 28.05
CA PHE A 677 -4.90 3.70 27.20
C PHE A 677 -4.41 3.48 25.76
N THR A 678 -5.33 3.67 24.81
CA THR A 678 -5.09 3.51 23.36
C THR A 678 -5.40 4.80 22.62
N SER A 679 -4.83 4.97 21.44
CA SER A 679 -5.17 6.05 20.51
C SER A 679 -6.61 5.93 20.01
N VAL A 680 -7.18 7.07 19.59
CA VAL A 680 -8.49 7.13 18.93
C VAL A 680 -8.55 6.24 17.67
N ASN A 681 -7.40 6.06 17.02
CA ASN A 681 -7.18 5.34 15.76
C ASN A 681 -6.72 3.89 15.97
N HIS A 682 -6.65 3.39 17.21
CA HIS A 682 -6.25 2.02 17.46
C HIS A 682 -7.25 1.00 16.86
N SER A 683 -6.72 -0.05 16.23
CA SER A 683 -7.49 -1.05 15.48
C SER A 683 -8.61 -1.73 16.27
N CYS A 684 -8.50 -1.80 17.60
CA CYS A 684 -9.54 -2.36 18.47
C CYS A 684 -10.85 -1.56 18.46
N TRP A 685 -10.88 -0.32 17.97
CA TRP A 685 -12.09 0.50 17.90
C TRP A 685 -12.86 0.38 16.57
N GLY A 686 -12.32 -0.36 15.60
CA GLY A 686 -12.90 -0.51 14.26
C GLY A 686 -12.63 0.72 13.35
N PRO A 687 -12.87 0.60 12.03
CA PRO A 687 -12.49 1.60 11.04
C PRO A 687 -13.18 2.98 11.22
N ASP A 688 -14.36 3.03 11.86
CA ASP A 688 -15.13 4.27 12.05
C ASP A 688 -15.36 4.60 13.54
N GLY A 689 -14.72 3.87 14.47
CA GLY A 689 -14.97 4.02 15.92
C GLY A 689 -16.38 3.60 16.37
N THR A 690 -17.23 3.15 15.45
CA THR A 690 -18.59 2.67 15.70
C THR A 690 -18.59 1.13 15.76
N GLU A 691 -18.88 0.61 16.94
CA GLU A 691 -19.25 -0.80 17.22
C GLU A 691 -18.18 -1.88 16.95
N SER A 692 -16.98 -1.73 17.51
CA SER A 692 -16.17 -2.92 17.82
C SER A 692 -16.69 -3.62 19.09
N LYS A 693 -16.65 -4.95 19.12
CA LYS A 693 -16.87 -5.71 20.37
C LYS A 693 -15.86 -5.22 21.40
N LYS A 694 -16.33 -4.76 22.56
CA LYS A 694 -15.47 -4.31 23.67
C LYS A 694 -14.30 -5.29 23.88
N PRO A 695 -13.06 -4.79 24.03
CA PRO A 695 -11.91 -5.65 24.28
C PRO A 695 -12.19 -6.63 25.43
N ARG A 696 -11.76 -7.89 25.26
CA ARG A 696 -11.96 -8.95 26.26
C ARG A 696 -11.18 -8.63 27.54
N LYS A 697 -11.65 -9.12 28.69
CA LYS A 697 -11.02 -8.90 30.01
C LYS A 697 -9.52 -9.21 30.07
N LYS A 698 -9.05 -10.17 29.27
CA LYS A 698 -7.63 -10.55 29.16
C LYS A 698 -6.72 -9.40 28.70
N PHE A 699 -7.27 -8.32 28.14
CA PHE A 699 -6.51 -7.13 27.74
C PHE A 699 -6.52 -6.02 28.79
N GLY A 700 -7.08 -6.24 29.99
CA GLY A 700 -7.26 -5.18 30.98
C GLY A 700 -8.46 -4.27 30.67
N ARG A 701 -8.60 -3.17 31.42
CA ARG A 701 -9.60 -2.13 31.10
C ARG A 701 -9.04 -1.21 30.04
N VAL A 702 -9.39 -1.51 28.79
CA VAL A 702 -8.98 -0.73 27.62
C VAL A 702 -9.84 0.52 27.50
N LEU A 703 -9.20 1.68 27.50
CA LEU A 703 -9.81 3.00 27.40
C LEU A 703 -9.30 3.72 26.14
N LYS A 704 -10.19 4.49 25.54
CA LYS A 704 -9.94 5.26 24.32
C LYS A 704 -9.54 6.69 24.69
N SER A 705 -8.43 7.17 24.13
CA SER A 705 -7.97 8.56 24.24
C SER A 705 -8.35 9.35 23.00
N ASP A 706 -8.33 10.68 23.09
CA ASP A 706 -8.63 11.57 21.96
C ASP A 706 -7.36 11.95 21.16
N THR A 707 -6.19 11.72 21.75
CA THR A 707 -4.87 12.00 21.18
C THR A 707 -4.16 10.74 20.63
N ASP A 708 -3.12 10.97 19.82
CA ASP A 708 -2.22 9.95 19.27
C ASP A 708 -0.78 10.21 19.73
N GLY A 709 0.00 9.15 19.85
CA GLY A 709 1.37 9.16 20.37
C GLY A 709 1.42 8.88 21.87
N VAL A 710 2.45 8.16 22.33
CA VAL A 710 2.53 7.67 23.71
C VAL A 710 2.60 8.83 24.70
N ASP A 711 3.39 9.85 24.38
CA ASP A 711 3.54 11.04 25.23
C ASP A 711 2.23 11.83 25.36
N ASN A 712 1.58 12.15 24.23
CA ASN A 712 0.32 12.92 24.23
C ASN A 712 -0.79 12.20 24.98
N ILE A 713 -0.91 10.87 24.81
CA ILE A 713 -1.89 10.06 25.53
C ILE A 713 -1.61 10.07 27.02
N LEU A 714 -0.33 9.92 27.42
CA LEU A 714 0.06 10.00 28.82
C LEU A 714 -0.25 11.39 29.38
N GLU A 715 -0.06 12.47 28.62
CA GLU A 715 -0.41 13.83 29.05
C GLU A 715 -1.91 14.01 29.24
N GLU A 716 -2.72 13.54 28.29
CA GLU A 716 -4.20 13.57 28.35
C GLU A 716 -4.71 12.78 29.58
N ARG A 717 -4.13 11.59 29.81
CA ARG A 717 -4.59 10.62 30.81
C ARG A 717 -3.76 10.62 32.08
N PHE A 718 -2.96 11.65 32.31
CA PHE A 718 -2.04 11.70 33.44
C PHE A 718 -2.78 11.64 34.78
N SER A 719 -3.83 12.46 34.97
CA SER A 719 -4.60 12.46 36.21
C SER A 719 -5.31 11.13 36.44
N GLU A 720 -5.93 10.56 35.40
CA GLU A 720 -6.60 9.27 35.49
C GLU A 720 -5.61 8.14 35.83
N THR A 721 -4.38 8.23 35.32
CA THR A 721 -3.28 7.31 35.67
C THR A 721 -2.89 7.43 37.14
N THR A 722 -2.62 8.64 37.62
CA THR A 722 -2.14 8.86 38.99
C THR A 722 -3.23 8.58 40.03
N ASP A 723 -4.47 9.02 39.77
CA ASP A 723 -5.61 8.79 40.66
C ASP A 723 -5.88 7.30 40.82
N PHE A 724 -5.83 6.54 39.71
CA PHE A 724 -6.01 5.10 39.77
C PHE A 724 -4.93 4.38 40.60
N ILE A 725 -3.67 4.83 40.53
CA ILE A 725 -2.58 4.28 41.36
C ILE A 725 -2.84 4.57 42.84
N LEU A 726 -3.19 5.82 43.18
CA LEU A 726 -3.45 6.24 44.55
C LEU A 726 -4.63 5.49 45.16
N ASP A 727 -5.75 5.42 44.45
CA ASP A 727 -6.95 4.67 44.86
C ASP A 727 -6.61 3.18 45.11
N SER A 728 -5.81 2.58 44.23
CA SER A 728 -5.39 1.18 44.37
C SER A 728 -4.49 0.93 45.58
N PHE A 729 -3.71 1.93 46.00
CA PHE A 729 -2.90 1.88 47.21
C PHE A 729 -3.73 2.09 48.49
N GLU A 730 -4.71 3.01 48.47
CA GLU A 730 -5.61 3.27 49.59
C GLU A 730 -6.57 2.11 49.89
N ASP A 731 -7.17 1.52 48.85
CA ASP A 731 -8.05 0.36 48.97
C ASP A 731 -7.33 -0.81 49.67
N TYR A 732 -6.03 -0.97 49.41
CA TYR A 732 -5.23 -1.98 50.08
C TYR A 732 -5.04 -1.69 51.57
N ASP A 733 -4.66 -0.45 51.92
CA ASP A 733 -4.45 -0.05 53.31
C ASP A 733 -5.74 -0.27 54.12
N SER A 734 -6.92 0.02 53.56
CA SER A 734 -8.23 -0.22 54.20
C SER A 734 -8.57 -1.72 54.39
N SER A 735 -8.15 -2.58 53.46
CA SER A 735 -8.38 -4.03 53.53
C SER A 735 -7.47 -4.77 54.54
N SER A 736 -6.33 -4.16 54.91
CA SER A 736 -5.35 -4.73 55.84
C SER A 736 -5.65 -4.45 57.32
N THR A 737 -6.61 -3.57 57.61
CA THR A 737 -7.08 -3.21 58.96
C THR A 737 -8.26 -4.04 59.48
N HIS A 738 -8.63 -5.14 58.81
CA HIS A 738 -9.74 -6.03 59.21
C HIS A 738 -9.33 -7.47 59.52
#